data_AF-A0A1S9DCZ2-F1
#
_entry.id   AF-A0A1S9DCZ2-F1
#
_cell.length_a   1.000
_cell.length_b   1.000
_cell.length_c   1.000
_cell.angle_alpha   90.00
_cell.angle_beta   90.00
_cell.angle_gamma   90.00
#
_symmetry.space_group_name_H-M   'P 1'
#
loop_
_entity.id
_entity.type
_entity.pdbx_description
1 polymer ?
#
loop_
_entity_poly.entity_id
_entity_poly.type
_entity_poly.pdbx_seq_one_letter_code
_entity_poly.pdbx_strand_id
1 'polypeptide(L)'
;MAKSPQDLQIAILGAGMGGLTCALALAQEGFKNIDVYESASDLGFVGAGIQLAPNMARVLDRLGVWKGIEAEAVNIEETSVRVGATDAELAHVELQYIKDTYGYPHMVGHRSSLSNGLYQGCLRYPNIKFHFATSAGNVDSFGPRPSFTATPRDSSQAPYRVEADVLLGADGIKSNTRVAMMDKLGIQTGVKDTNQAAYRIMIHKDQIKDDPELLELINGTKVTRWIGEKRHIIAYPVSNNTIYNLSTVQPDTNFAAATNATYTTRGSKKTMLEVFGDFCPMVQRMLSYVPEGEVCEWKLRVHEPLDTWTHESTALVGDACHPTLPHLAQGAAQAIEDGAVIAIALSLLPDTTPASIAKALKVYEKVRKDRAYALVELAAASGRALHLGDGAAKEERDKQFAALKKGNGPVPDKWADADVQKIIYGFDCQQETRDKFNEYFAHRPCDQCRERKLGCQTDGGLPCVRCRSADLPCTFEHPPPKRPRRESSGHMGDHSGSVASSIDPESSFLPPSWEEPSNHPASHLPSRGASVNPAVHQPAFAPLEDVPTNGAVSPAVSGHLVTVGRSPTQFVQSLDQLEGFSAHLFGASAESDPWLLRHCSFDDAGVKCFYKVHFRNAGGVPTADKIPVHFMLAADDLATSAKQETSCRFSGDATREELNRLVPHDYGQRLVSLFIKYVWPALPLISRSQMGLTPSCSIPEPWALERTPVHLLAAVYASALPFAAHDDYLCVLQTYNAPPADRLWRMAYELISEEIHTPHLAVLQTALLYLHRPLDEARASIADTPFVWSFVGTIVGLAESLGLHIECRMWGIPAWEKRLRRRLWWAIYAEDKWRSLLMGRPPYIHRSEWDVSELDGADFLYHTRGASSSSSGVHQPQDPVPFRYLVDLSGIAEQIYESFYTLRKSQYLSERFRVSHDTGRPLLEKLNDWYSSLPESFRLPNWSKSVSGLAPYPTSIHFAYLILVLFVYRALLRPMARSSSPPLIFDLDEIPTNPSALDTAIDDSPVLDFLNMPEIESFPAVELSDHSTGETTLNSAERCASIVISFTRRLTSSDFTGFWYSWSRIGFATVSNFALLLLVQAPNAERAAKGKQLVDSWLRVLRCQSQSFPMMKLGLTRLDAMHWVGLGQTFVLPQHVQEVYHEYEVGNRVGHRHRCWDQFYKVVIKMPDFLIDLLKRNKAPEPKQPLDALQDSASEMTLIEKAKARPCHVQKNKNRTTNTHFNPADLCFGSCCRN
;
A
#
# COMPACT_ATOMS: atom_id res chain seq x y z
N MET A 1 -35.35 -31.15 32.85
CA MET A 1 -35.00 -31.77 31.55
C MET A 1 -33.81 -31.01 30.98
N ALA A 2 -32.99 -31.61 30.12
CA ALA A 2 -32.03 -30.82 29.34
C ALA A 2 -32.81 -29.90 28.38
N LYS A 3 -32.27 -28.71 28.10
CA LYS A 3 -32.80 -27.79 27.08
C LYS A 3 -32.51 -28.42 25.71
N SER A 4 -33.47 -28.42 24.78
CA SER A 4 -33.23 -28.92 23.41
C SER A 4 -32.44 -27.86 22.62
N PRO A 5 -31.64 -28.23 21.61
CA PRO A 5 -31.06 -27.25 20.67
C PRO A 5 -32.12 -26.29 20.12
N GLN A 6 -33.29 -26.80 19.78
CA GLN A 6 -34.46 -26.06 19.30
C GLN A 6 -35.04 -25.03 20.30
N ASP A 7 -34.68 -25.10 21.58
CA ASP A 7 -35.09 -24.13 22.60
C ASP A 7 -34.10 -22.97 22.76
N LEU A 8 -32.95 -22.98 22.06
CA LEU A 8 -31.96 -21.90 22.09
C LEU A 8 -32.59 -20.55 21.70
N GLN A 9 -32.14 -19.48 22.37
CA GLN A 9 -32.46 -18.10 21.98
C GLN A 9 -31.45 -17.64 20.92
N ILE A 10 -31.95 -17.24 19.75
CA ILE A 10 -31.10 -16.84 18.62
C ILE A 10 -31.47 -15.41 18.19
N ALA A 11 -30.50 -14.50 18.31
CA ALA A 11 -30.61 -13.14 17.78
C ALA A 11 -29.90 -13.04 16.42
N ILE A 12 -30.53 -12.40 15.45
CA ILE A 12 -30.02 -12.21 14.09
C ILE A 12 -30.01 -10.71 13.81
N LEU A 13 -28.84 -10.16 13.47
CA LEU A 13 -28.66 -8.73 13.18
C LEU A 13 -28.66 -8.53 11.66
N GLY A 14 -29.65 -7.81 11.14
CA GLY A 14 -29.85 -7.55 9.71
C GLY A 14 -30.80 -8.56 9.03
N ALA A 15 -31.83 -8.05 8.36
CA ALA A 15 -32.79 -8.82 7.56
C ALA A 15 -32.39 -8.94 6.08
N GLY A 16 -31.09 -8.98 5.80
CA GLY A 16 -30.54 -9.30 4.47
C GLY A 16 -30.73 -10.77 4.09
N MET A 17 -30.28 -11.16 2.89
CA MET A 17 -30.46 -12.53 2.37
C MET A 17 -29.94 -13.61 3.34
N GLY A 18 -28.77 -13.39 3.95
CA GLY A 18 -28.22 -14.29 4.95
C GLY A 18 -29.09 -14.36 6.21
N GLY A 19 -29.48 -13.22 6.79
CA GLY A 19 -30.30 -13.17 8.00
C GLY A 19 -31.70 -13.78 7.84
N LEU A 20 -32.38 -13.50 6.73
CA LEU A 20 -33.66 -14.13 6.38
C LEU A 20 -33.50 -15.65 6.19
N THR A 21 -32.41 -16.09 5.55
CA THR A 21 -32.16 -17.53 5.36
C THR A 21 -31.83 -18.22 6.69
N CYS A 22 -31.01 -17.61 7.55
CA CYS A 22 -30.78 -18.08 8.93
C CYS A 22 -32.11 -18.27 9.65
N ALA A 23 -32.97 -17.24 9.68
CA ALA A 23 -34.25 -17.29 10.38
C ALA A 23 -35.17 -18.41 9.85
N LEU A 24 -35.32 -18.51 8.53
CA LEU A 24 -36.17 -19.51 7.88
C LEU A 24 -35.64 -20.93 8.07
N ALA A 25 -34.34 -21.15 7.87
CA ALA A 25 -33.72 -22.46 8.01
C ALA A 25 -33.72 -22.96 9.46
N LEU A 26 -33.48 -22.07 10.43
CA LEU A 26 -33.60 -22.38 11.86
C LEU A 26 -35.04 -22.71 12.25
N ALA A 27 -36.02 -21.94 11.79
CA ALA A 27 -37.43 -22.24 12.07
C ALA A 27 -37.87 -23.60 11.50
N GLN A 28 -37.34 -23.98 10.32
CA GLN A 28 -37.61 -25.27 9.69
C GLN A 28 -36.90 -26.46 10.35
N GLU A 29 -35.69 -26.29 10.89
CA GLU A 29 -35.05 -27.29 11.77
C GLU A 29 -35.61 -27.23 13.23
N GLY A 30 -36.69 -26.46 13.46
CA GLY A 30 -37.55 -26.52 14.64
C GLY A 30 -37.25 -25.50 15.75
N PHE A 31 -36.36 -24.53 15.52
CA PHE A 31 -35.95 -23.56 16.56
C PHE A 31 -37.06 -22.56 16.91
N LYS A 32 -37.31 -22.38 18.22
CA LYS A 32 -38.54 -21.75 18.74
C LYS A 32 -38.41 -20.27 19.09
N ASN A 33 -37.20 -19.75 19.27
CA ASN A 33 -36.94 -18.40 19.76
C ASN A 33 -35.96 -17.68 18.83
N ILE A 34 -36.46 -17.08 17.75
CA ILE A 34 -35.65 -16.42 16.72
C ILE A 34 -36.08 -14.95 16.63
N ASP A 35 -35.19 -14.04 17.03
CA ASP A 35 -35.42 -12.59 16.98
C ASP A 35 -34.51 -11.94 15.92
N VAL A 36 -35.11 -11.34 14.89
CA VAL A 36 -34.41 -10.67 13.78
C VAL A 36 -34.52 -9.16 13.94
N TYR A 37 -33.39 -8.47 14.04
CA TYR A 37 -33.31 -7.01 14.22
C TYR A 37 -32.93 -6.32 12.92
N GLU A 38 -33.72 -5.35 12.47
CA GLU A 38 -33.45 -4.58 11.25
C GLU A 38 -33.58 -3.08 11.49
N SER A 39 -32.53 -2.37 11.11
CA SER A 39 -32.40 -0.91 11.14
C SER A 39 -33.43 -0.18 10.27
N ALA A 40 -33.80 -0.77 9.13
CA ALA A 40 -34.81 -0.26 8.21
C ALA A 40 -36.24 -0.49 8.74
N SER A 41 -37.16 0.40 8.40
CA SER A 41 -38.57 0.33 8.81
C SER A 41 -39.37 -0.78 8.11
N ASP A 42 -38.85 -1.27 7.00
CA ASP A 42 -39.33 -2.41 6.22
C ASP A 42 -38.13 -3.02 5.46
N LEU A 43 -38.37 -3.97 4.54
CA LEU A 43 -37.30 -4.63 3.77
C LEU A 43 -36.77 -3.82 2.57
N GLY A 44 -37.28 -2.61 2.32
CA GLY A 44 -36.79 -1.69 1.30
C GLY A 44 -36.80 -2.29 -0.11
N PHE A 45 -37.99 -2.46 -0.71
CA PHE A 45 -38.16 -3.16 -2.00
C PHE A 45 -37.69 -2.37 -3.24
N VAL A 46 -36.68 -1.51 -3.10
CA VAL A 46 -35.88 -0.99 -4.22
C VAL A 46 -34.73 -1.97 -4.47
N GLY A 47 -34.70 -2.59 -5.64
CA GLY A 47 -33.72 -3.63 -5.98
C GLY A 47 -33.31 -3.56 -7.43
N ALA A 48 -32.11 -4.06 -7.73
CA ALA A 48 -31.70 -4.36 -9.10
C ALA A 48 -31.97 -5.85 -9.41
N GLY A 49 -31.65 -6.26 -10.64
CA GLY A 49 -31.61 -7.67 -11.02
C GLY A 49 -30.59 -8.48 -10.22
N ILE A 50 -30.88 -9.77 -10.07
CA ILE A 50 -30.05 -10.73 -9.33
C ILE A 50 -30.03 -12.07 -10.06
N GLN A 51 -28.89 -12.76 -9.98
CA GLN A 51 -28.68 -14.07 -10.60
C GLN A 51 -29.06 -15.18 -9.62
N LEU A 52 -29.85 -16.15 -10.07
CA LEU A 52 -30.42 -17.26 -9.31
C LEU A 52 -29.80 -18.57 -9.80
N ALA A 53 -28.61 -18.87 -9.27
CA ALA A 53 -27.83 -20.04 -9.65
C ALA A 53 -28.34 -21.35 -9.00
N PRO A 54 -28.10 -22.53 -9.59
CA PRO A 54 -28.62 -23.82 -9.09
C PRO A 54 -28.26 -24.15 -7.63
N ASN A 55 -27.09 -23.73 -7.14
CA ASN A 55 -26.71 -23.89 -5.72
C ASN A 55 -27.60 -23.07 -4.78
N MET A 56 -28.03 -21.88 -5.21
CA MET A 56 -29.01 -21.06 -4.48
C MET A 56 -30.41 -21.68 -4.57
N ALA A 57 -30.84 -22.08 -5.78
CA ALA A 57 -32.16 -22.66 -6.03
C ALA A 57 -32.41 -23.92 -5.18
N ARG A 58 -31.42 -24.81 -5.09
CA ARG A 58 -31.44 -26.03 -4.25
C ARG A 58 -31.72 -25.75 -2.77
N VAL A 59 -31.17 -24.67 -2.22
CA VAL A 59 -31.44 -24.25 -0.84
C VAL A 59 -32.84 -23.64 -0.73
N LEU A 60 -33.22 -22.74 -1.66
CA LEU A 60 -34.52 -22.07 -1.66
C LEU A 60 -35.71 -23.03 -1.84
N ASP A 61 -35.53 -24.15 -2.56
CA ASP A 61 -36.59 -25.15 -2.75
C ASP A 61 -36.76 -26.03 -1.51
N ARG A 62 -35.65 -26.39 -0.85
CA ARG A 62 -35.68 -27.04 0.48
C ARG A 62 -36.31 -26.16 1.55
N LEU A 63 -36.14 -24.84 1.47
CA LEU A 63 -36.83 -23.86 2.32
C LEU A 63 -38.29 -23.58 1.89
N GLY A 64 -38.77 -24.25 0.84
CA GLY A 64 -40.14 -24.16 0.35
C GLY A 64 -40.52 -22.77 -0.13
N VAL A 65 -39.57 -22.00 -0.70
CA VAL A 65 -39.80 -20.66 -1.25
C VAL A 65 -39.47 -20.54 -2.74
N TRP A 66 -38.65 -21.45 -3.30
CA TRP A 66 -38.18 -21.40 -4.70
C TRP A 66 -39.29 -21.13 -5.71
N LYS A 67 -40.38 -21.92 -5.71
CA LYS A 67 -41.46 -21.86 -6.71
C LYS A 67 -42.12 -20.48 -6.87
N GLY A 68 -42.18 -19.68 -5.79
CA GLY A 68 -42.69 -18.31 -5.87
C GLY A 68 -41.71 -17.34 -6.52
N ILE A 69 -40.41 -17.56 -6.30
CA ILE A 69 -39.31 -16.76 -6.85
C ILE A 69 -39.07 -17.13 -8.33
N GLU A 70 -39.12 -18.43 -8.64
CA GLU A 70 -39.04 -19.02 -9.98
C GLU A 70 -40.13 -18.47 -10.92
N ALA A 71 -41.35 -18.29 -10.42
CA ALA A 71 -42.48 -17.78 -11.21
C ALA A 71 -42.36 -16.31 -11.66
N GLU A 72 -41.51 -15.51 -11.02
CA GLU A 72 -41.21 -14.12 -11.40
C GLU A 72 -39.86 -13.98 -12.14
N ALA A 73 -39.06 -15.04 -12.16
CA ALA A 73 -37.73 -15.08 -12.75
C ALA A 73 -37.76 -15.45 -14.24
N VAL A 74 -36.71 -15.06 -14.97
CA VAL A 74 -36.50 -15.43 -16.38
C VAL A 74 -35.44 -16.53 -16.45
N ASN A 75 -35.73 -17.61 -17.17
CA ASN A 75 -34.75 -18.64 -17.50
C ASN A 75 -33.69 -18.07 -18.44
N ILE A 76 -32.40 -18.26 -18.13
CA ILE A 76 -31.31 -17.87 -19.03
C ILE A 76 -30.83 -19.10 -19.78
N GLU A 77 -30.99 -19.06 -21.09
CA GLU A 77 -30.70 -20.16 -22.00
C GLU A 77 -29.37 -19.96 -22.73
N GLU A 78 -28.92 -18.72 -22.86
CA GLU A 78 -27.73 -18.33 -23.60
C GLU A 78 -27.04 -17.08 -22.99
N THR A 79 -25.75 -16.91 -23.30
CA THR A 79 -25.01 -15.68 -23.00
C THR A 79 -24.14 -15.22 -24.17
N SER A 80 -24.12 -13.91 -24.43
CA SER A 80 -23.34 -13.27 -25.49
C SER A 80 -22.34 -12.26 -24.88
N VAL A 81 -21.08 -12.32 -25.32
CA VAL A 81 -20.03 -11.34 -24.97
C VAL A 81 -19.64 -10.57 -26.23
N ARG A 82 -19.77 -9.25 -26.18
CA ARG A 82 -19.73 -8.33 -27.32
C ARG A 82 -18.72 -7.21 -27.08
N VAL A 83 -18.09 -6.73 -28.14
CA VAL A 83 -17.25 -5.52 -28.10
C VAL A 83 -18.13 -4.32 -27.80
N GLY A 84 -17.79 -3.54 -26.77
CA GLY A 84 -18.57 -2.38 -26.33
C GLY A 84 -18.77 -1.35 -27.42
N ALA A 85 -17.71 -1.00 -28.16
CA ALA A 85 -17.76 0.04 -29.20
C ALA A 85 -18.51 -0.34 -30.48
N THR A 86 -18.42 -1.60 -30.93
CA THR A 86 -18.91 -2.03 -32.25
C THR A 86 -20.12 -2.97 -32.21
N ASP A 87 -20.56 -3.38 -31.00
CA ASP A 87 -21.55 -4.44 -30.78
C ASP A 87 -21.15 -5.82 -31.35
N ALA A 88 -19.93 -5.99 -31.86
CA ALA A 88 -19.49 -7.23 -32.48
C ALA A 88 -19.36 -8.37 -31.45
N GLU A 89 -20.03 -9.49 -31.70
CA GLU A 89 -20.05 -10.63 -30.76
C GLU A 89 -18.78 -11.48 -30.83
N LEU A 90 -18.00 -11.42 -29.76
CA LEU A 90 -16.76 -12.16 -29.54
C LEU A 90 -17.02 -13.63 -29.21
N ALA A 91 -17.95 -13.89 -28.28
CA ALA A 91 -18.30 -15.24 -27.84
C ALA A 91 -19.80 -15.38 -27.54
N HIS A 92 -20.27 -16.61 -27.66
CA HIS A 92 -21.62 -17.05 -27.34
C HIS A 92 -21.52 -18.40 -26.61
N VAL A 93 -22.32 -18.63 -25.57
CA VAL A 93 -22.34 -19.89 -24.81
C VAL A 93 -23.77 -20.29 -24.49
N GLU A 94 -24.12 -21.53 -24.83
CA GLU A 94 -25.38 -22.18 -24.48
C GLU A 94 -25.39 -22.61 -23.01
N LEU A 95 -26.45 -22.25 -22.29
CA LEU A 95 -26.62 -22.49 -20.85
C LEU A 95 -27.80 -23.44 -20.53
N GLN A 96 -28.59 -23.83 -21.54
CA GLN A 96 -29.72 -24.77 -21.40
C GLN A 96 -29.35 -26.06 -20.64
N TYR A 97 -28.14 -26.58 -20.85
CA TYR A 97 -27.63 -27.82 -20.25
C TYR A 97 -27.55 -27.79 -18.71
N ILE A 98 -27.53 -26.60 -18.09
CA ILE A 98 -27.41 -26.43 -16.63
C ILE A 98 -28.58 -27.12 -15.91
N LYS A 99 -29.81 -27.00 -16.44
CA LYS A 99 -31.00 -27.56 -15.80
C LYS A 99 -30.91 -29.08 -15.68
N ASP A 100 -30.55 -29.76 -16.77
CA ASP A 100 -30.44 -31.21 -16.84
C ASP A 100 -29.22 -31.73 -16.04
N THR A 101 -28.18 -30.90 -15.88
CA THR A 101 -26.94 -31.27 -15.17
C THR A 101 -27.03 -31.09 -13.65
N TYR A 102 -27.69 -30.02 -13.17
CA TYR A 102 -27.70 -29.63 -11.74
C TYR A 102 -29.08 -29.67 -11.07
N GLY A 103 -30.12 -30.05 -11.82
CA GLY A 103 -31.52 -30.20 -11.38
C GLY A 103 -32.34 -28.91 -11.38
N TYR A 104 -31.70 -27.74 -11.51
CA TYR A 104 -32.33 -26.43 -11.49
C TYR A 104 -31.79 -25.58 -12.65
N PRO A 105 -32.63 -24.76 -13.32
CA PRO A 105 -32.17 -23.82 -14.34
C PRO A 105 -31.25 -22.74 -13.73
N HIS A 106 -30.47 -22.08 -14.58
CA HIS A 106 -29.83 -20.82 -14.22
C HIS A 106 -30.78 -19.67 -14.59
N MET A 107 -31.26 -18.92 -13.60
CA MET A 107 -32.27 -17.88 -13.81
C MET A 107 -31.78 -16.49 -13.39
N VAL A 108 -32.53 -15.47 -13.78
CA VAL A 108 -32.38 -14.10 -13.27
C VAL A 108 -33.72 -13.59 -12.76
N GLY A 109 -33.69 -12.90 -11.63
CA GLY A 109 -34.89 -12.36 -10.99
C GLY A 109 -34.67 -10.94 -10.50
N HIS A 110 -35.71 -10.35 -9.92
CA HIS A 110 -35.60 -9.06 -9.24
C HIS A 110 -35.19 -9.27 -7.77
N ARG A 111 -34.30 -8.44 -7.22
CA ARG A 111 -33.80 -8.63 -5.84
C ARG A 111 -34.94 -8.61 -4.80
N SER A 112 -35.97 -7.80 -5.00
CA SER A 112 -37.13 -7.75 -4.08
C SER A 112 -37.96 -9.04 -4.11
N SER A 113 -38.08 -9.73 -5.25
CA SER A 113 -38.79 -11.01 -5.35
C SER A 113 -38.11 -12.10 -4.50
N LEU A 114 -36.78 -12.18 -4.56
CA LEU A 114 -35.99 -13.11 -3.74
C LEU A 114 -36.06 -12.76 -2.24
N SER A 115 -35.89 -11.49 -1.85
CA SER A 115 -35.96 -11.12 -0.43
C SER A 115 -37.37 -11.20 0.15
N ASN A 116 -38.40 -10.82 -0.62
CA ASN A 116 -39.80 -11.02 -0.24
C ASN A 116 -40.15 -12.52 -0.17
N GLY A 117 -39.72 -13.35 -1.12
CA GLY A 117 -39.94 -14.80 -1.10
C GLY A 117 -39.39 -15.46 0.17
N LEU A 118 -38.17 -15.09 0.58
CA LEU A 118 -37.60 -15.50 1.86
C LEU A 118 -38.39 -14.96 3.07
N TYR A 119 -38.79 -13.70 3.06
CA TYR A 119 -39.55 -13.08 4.16
C TYR A 119 -40.98 -13.64 4.33
N GLN A 120 -41.75 -13.80 3.25
CA GLN A 120 -43.02 -14.53 3.27
C GLN A 120 -42.79 -15.98 3.72
N GLY A 121 -41.65 -16.56 3.35
CA GLY A 121 -41.16 -17.82 3.88
C GLY A 121 -41.08 -17.84 5.40
N CYS A 122 -40.46 -16.81 6.00
CA CYS A 122 -40.35 -16.60 7.45
C CYS A 122 -41.72 -16.36 8.12
N LEU A 123 -42.61 -15.56 7.52
CA LEU A 123 -43.92 -15.23 8.10
C LEU A 123 -44.85 -16.45 8.28
N ARG A 124 -44.53 -17.60 7.66
CA ARG A 124 -45.20 -18.89 7.93
C ARG A 124 -44.87 -19.48 9.31
N TYR A 125 -43.85 -18.96 9.99
CA TYR A 125 -43.32 -19.46 11.26
C TYR A 125 -43.49 -18.42 12.37
N PRO A 126 -44.47 -18.58 13.30
CA PRO A 126 -44.74 -17.60 14.37
C PRO A 126 -43.63 -17.52 15.44
N ASN A 127 -42.65 -18.43 15.37
CA ASN A 127 -41.43 -18.49 16.16
C ASN A 127 -40.30 -17.57 15.63
N ILE A 128 -40.49 -16.89 14.50
CA ILE A 128 -39.62 -15.81 14.01
C ILE A 128 -40.28 -14.46 14.32
N LYS A 129 -39.61 -13.64 15.12
CA LYS A 129 -40.04 -12.27 15.46
C LYS A 129 -39.12 -11.25 14.77
N PHE A 130 -39.71 -10.33 14.01
CA PHE A 130 -38.99 -9.21 13.40
C PHE A 130 -39.12 -7.94 14.24
N HIS A 131 -38.00 -7.27 14.47
CA HIS A 131 -37.89 -5.94 15.09
C HIS A 131 -37.36 -4.97 14.03
N PHE A 132 -38.26 -4.52 13.16
CA PHE A 132 -37.96 -3.45 12.20
C PHE A 132 -37.79 -2.09 12.90
N ALA A 133 -37.22 -1.13 12.17
CA ALA A 133 -36.86 0.20 12.66
C ALA A 133 -36.02 0.17 13.96
N THR A 134 -35.25 -0.90 14.18
CA THR A 134 -34.48 -1.14 15.41
C THR A 134 -33.03 -1.41 15.04
N SER A 135 -32.13 -0.46 15.30
CA SER A 135 -30.70 -0.67 15.07
C SER A 135 -30.10 -1.52 16.18
N ALA A 136 -29.12 -2.35 15.82
CA ALA A 136 -28.23 -2.97 16.78
C ALA A 136 -27.00 -2.06 16.97
N GLY A 137 -26.75 -1.66 18.22
CA GLY A 137 -25.53 -0.99 18.64
C GLY A 137 -24.35 -1.95 18.72
N ASN A 138 -23.33 -1.56 19.49
CA ASN A 138 -22.17 -2.42 19.70
C ASN A 138 -22.55 -3.73 20.45
N VAL A 139 -21.78 -4.78 20.16
CA VAL A 139 -21.90 -6.08 20.80
C VAL A 139 -21.07 -6.07 22.09
N ASP A 140 -21.74 -6.00 23.24
CA ASP A 140 -21.09 -5.94 24.56
C ASP A 140 -20.39 -7.25 24.91
N SER A 141 -20.92 -8.38 24.44
CA SER A 141 -20.34 -9.71 24.64
C SER A 141 -20.62 -10.67 23.49
N PHE A 142 -19.66 -11.57 23.23
CA PHE A 142 -19.73 -12.63 22.22
C PHE A 142 -20.09 -14.00 22.84
N GLY A 143 -20.09 -14.11 24.16
CA GLY A 143 -20.39 -15.35 24.88
C GLY A 143 -20.22 -15.20 26.40
N PRO A 144 -20.46 -16.27 27.18
CA PRO A 144 -21.15 -17.50 26.78
C PRO A 144 -22.61 -17.26 26.34
N ARG A 145 -23.25 -16.21 26.85
CA ARG A 145 -24.48 -15.60 26.30
C ARG A 145 -24.11 -14.27 25.64
N PRO A 146 -24.17 -14.16 24.30
CA PRO A 146 -23.84 -12.92 23.62
C PRO A 146 -24.92 -11.85 23.85
N SER A 147 -24.52 -10.59 23.82
CA SER A 147 -25.40 -9.46 24.10
C SER A 147 -25.03 -8.20 23.34
N PHE A 148 -26.03 -7.38 23.03
CA PHE A 148 -25.92 -6.09 22.36
C PHE A 148 -27.04 -5.16 22.83
N THR A 149 -26.91 -3.86 22.57
CA THR A 149 -28.00 -2.89 22.79
C THR A 149 -28.85 -2.74 21.53
N ALA A 150 -30.16 -2.96 21.63
CA ALA A 150 -31.14 -2.69 20.59
C ALA A 150 -31.73 -1.29 20.79
N THR A 151 -31.71 -0.47 19.74
CA THR A 151 -32.18 0.92 19.75
C THR A 151 -33.32 1.09 18.75
N PRO A 152 -34.58 1.17 19.21
CA PRO A 152 -35.70 1.57 18.37
C PRO A 152 -35.50 2.98 17.80
N ARG A 153 -35.95 3.21 16.56
CA ARG A 153 -36.02 4.54 15.93
C ARG A 153 -37.15 5.40 16.51
N ASP A 154 -38.15 4.75 17.10
CA ASP A 154 -39.21 5.40 17.88
C ASP A 154 -38.64 5.86 19.23
N SER A 155 -38.41 7.16 19.37
CA SER A 155 -37.83 7.77 20.58
C SER A 155 -38.73 7.70 21.83
N SER A 156 -39.98 7.24 21.70
CA SER A 156 -40.80 6.88 22.86
C SER A 156 -40.40 5.56 23.52
N GLN A 157 -39.58 4.75 22.84
CA GLN A 157 -39.05 3.47 23.33
C GLN A 157 -37.57 3.60 23.65
N ALA A 158 -37.21 3.46 24.93
CA ALA A 158 -35.81 3.51 25.36
C ALA A 158 -34.99 2.34 24.76
N PRO A 159 -33.69 2.57 24.43
CA PRO A 159 -32.78 1.49 24.08
C PRO A 159 -32.73 0.41 25.16
N TYR A 160 -32.67 -0.86 24.74
CA TYR A 160 -32.71 -2.00 25.66
C TYR A 160 -31.66 -3.05 25.31
N ARG A 161 -31.06 -3.66 26.34
CA ARG A 161 -30.04 -4.71 26.17
C ARG A 161 -30.71 -6.04 25.87
N VAL A 162 -30.28 -6.68 24.79
CA VAL A 162 -30.70 -8.01 24.35
C VAL A 162 -29.63 -9.03 24.75
N GLU A 163 -30.04 -10.19 25.23
CA GLU A 163 -29.16 -11.36 25.42
C GLU A 163 -29.74 -12.58 24.73
N ALA A 164 -28.88 -13.33 24.04
CA ALA A 164 -29.25 -14.58 23.38
C ALA A 164 -28.38 -15.75 23.88
N ASP A 165 -28.64 -16.96 23.40
CA ASP A 165 -27.70 -18.08 23.50
C ASP A 165 -26.78 -18.14 22.26
N VAL A 166 -27.24 -17.62 21.11
CA VAL A 166 -26.50 -17.49 19.85
C VAL A 166 -26.75 -16.11 19.22
N LEU A 167 -25.72 -15.47 18.67
CA LEU A 167 -25.82 -14.21 17.93
C LEU A 167 -25.27 -14.35 16.50
N LEU A 168 -26.06 -13.94 15.50
CA LEU A 168 -25.69 -14.04 14.08
C LEU A 168 -25.63 -12.64 13.44
N GLY A 169 -24.41 -12.16 13.16
CA GLY A 169 -24.15 -10.90 12.47
C GLY A 169 -24.32 -11.04 10.96
N ALA A 170 -25.54 -10.78 10.47
CA ALA A 170 -25.88 -10.70 9.05
C ALA A 170 -25.98 -9.24 8.56
N ASP A 171 -25.35 -8.31 9.28
CA ASP A 171 -25.35 -6.85 9.14
C ASP A 171 -24.46 -6.34 7.97
N GLY A 172 -24.16 -7.24 7.04
CA GLY A 172 -23.67 -6.95 5.70
C GLY A 172 -22.26 -6.36 5.60
N ILE A 173 -21.95 -5.73 4.47
CA ILE A 173 -20.62 -5.16 4.21
C ILE A 173 -20.21 -4.09 5.23
N LYS A 174 -21.16 -3.43 5.90
CA LYS A 174 -20.91 -2.48 7.00
C LYS A 174 -20.87 -3.10 8.40
N SER A 175 -20.93 -4.42 8.53
CA SER A 175 -21.08 -5.15 9.80
C SER A 175 -20.33 -4.54 10.99
N ASN A 176 -21.10 -3.98 11.93
CA ASN A 176 -20.63 -3.54 13.24
C ASN A 176 -20.23 -4.77 14.08
N THR A 177 -20.96 -5.89 13.90
CA THR A 177 -20.67 -7.17 14.54
C THR A 177 -19.26 -7.65 14.21
N ARG A 178 -18.83 -7.51 12.95
CA ARG A 178 -17.45 -7.82 12.52
C ARG A 178 -16.46 -6.88 13.18
N VAL A 179 -16.68 -5.56 13.13
CA VAL A 179 -15.75 -4.58 13.72
C VAL A 179 -15.51 -4.89 15.19
N ALA A 180 -16.58 -5.00 15.97
CA ALA A 180 -16.50 -5.34 17.39
C ALA A 180 -15.84 -6.71 17.64
N MET A 181 -16.10 -7.73 16.80
CA MET A 181 -15.46 -9.05 16.93
C MET A 181 -13.96 -9.00 16.64
N MET A 182 -13.53 -8.29 15.59
CA MET A 182 -12.12 -8.17 15.21
C MET A 182 -11.33 -7.35 16.23
N ASP A 183 -11.90 -6.23 16.71
CA ASP A 183 -11.32 -5.42 17.79
C ASP A 183 -11.18 -6.22 19.10
N LYS A 184 -12.22 -7.00 19.47
CA LYS A 184 -12.20 -7.89 20.65
C LYS A 184 -11.07 -8.94 20.58
N LEU A 185 -10.75 -9.39 19.36
CA LEU A 185 -9.68 -10.37 19.09
C LEU A 185 -8.31 -9.73 18.85
N GLY A 186 -8.22 -8.40 18.74
CA GLY A 186 -6.98 -7.68 18.40
C GLY A 186 -6.54 -7.84 16.93
N ILE A 187 -7.44 -8.31 16.07
CA ILE A 187 -7.21 -8.51 14.63
C ILE A 187 -7.48 -7.20 13.92
N GLN A 188 -6.53 -6.69 13.12
CA GLN A 188 -6.80 -5.58 12.21
C GLN A 188 -7.10 -6.13 10.81
N THR A 189 -8.23 -5.72 10.25
CA THR A 189 -8.71 -6.18 8.94
C THR A 189 -8.78 -5.01 7.96
N GLY A 190 -8.11 -5.10 6.81
CA GLY A 190 -8.20 -4.07 5.78
C GLY A 190 -9.52 -4.11 5.00
N VAL A 191 -10.02 -2.91 4.67
CA VAL A 191 -10.95 -2.74 3.54
C VAL A 191 -10.10 -2.43 2.32
N LYS A 192 -10.16 -3.29 1.29
CA LYS A 192 -9.49 -3.06 0.02
C LYS A 192 -10.46 -2.31 -0.90
N ASP A 193 -10.13 -1.04 -1.15
CA ASP A 193 -10.79 -0.32 -2.23
C ASP A 193 -10.36 -0.94 -3.57
N THR A 194 -11.32 -1.21 -4.44
CA THR A 194 -11.07 -1.90 -5.71
C THR A 194 -10.74 -0.91 -6.83
N ASN A 195 -10.93 0.39 -6.57
CA ASN A 195 -10.89 1.47 -7.57
C ASN A 195 -11.88 1.24 -8.73
N GLN A 196 -12.99 0.52 -8.44
CA GLN A 196 -14.08 0.30 -9.39
C GLN A 196 -15.41 0.79 -8.81
N ALA A 197 -16.20 1.45 -9.65
CA ALA A 197 -17.57 1.85 -9.37
C ALA A 197 -18.53 1.12 -10.32
N ALA A 198 -19.82 1.11 -9.97
CA ALA A 198 -20.87 0.46 -10.72
C ALA A 198 -22.16 1.30 -10.72
N TYR A 199 -22.70 1.60 -11.90
CA TYR A 199 -24.05 2.13 -12.05
C TYR A 199 -25.05 0.96 -12.05
N ARG A 200 -26.18 1.13 -11.35
CA ARG A 200 -27.32 0.21 -11.41
C ARG A 200 -28.49 0.89 -12.10
N ILE A 201 -29.02 0.24 -13.13
CA ILE A 201 -29.92 0.83 -14.12
C ILE A 201 -31.03 -0.18 -14.41
N MET A 202 -32.27 0.31 -14.53
CA MET A 202 -33.43 -0.50 -14.89
C MET A 202 -34.24 0.22 -15.95
N ILE A 203 -34.57 -0.48 -17.02
CA ILE A 203 -35.40 0.03 -18.12
C ILE A 203 -36.69 -0.77 -18.11
N HIS A 204 -37.81 -0.12 -17.82
CA HIS A 204 -39.12 -0.76 -17.91
C HIS A 204 -39.52 -0.93 -19.37
N LYS A 205 -40.14 -2.06 -19.69
CA LYS A 205 -40.67 -2.37 -21.03
C LYS A 205 -41.59 -1.29 -21.57
N ASP A 206 -42.31 -0.60 -20.68
CA ASP A 206 -43.19 0.50 -21.05
C ASP A 206 -42.47 1.76 -21.56
N GLN A 207 -41.17 1.93 -21.29
CA GLN A 207 -40.36 3.04 -21.77
C GLN A 207 -39.80 2.83 -23.19
N ILE A 208 -39.72 1.57 -23.64
CA ILE A 208 -39.07 1.15 -24.90
C ILE A 208 -40.03 0.63 -25.96
N LYS A 209 -41.34 0.94 -25.86
CA LYS A 209 -42.39 0.43 -26.76
C LYS A 209 -42.13 0.70 -28.25
N ASP A 210 -41.44 1.78 -28.55
CA ASP A 210 -41.17 2.25 -29.91
C ASP A 210 -39.73 1.91 -30.38
N ASP A 211 -38.93 1.20 -29.56
CA ASP A 211 -37.60 0.69 -29.92
C ASP A 211 -37.65 -0.85 -30.10
N PRO A 212 -37.80 -1.36 -31.33
CA PRO A 212 -37.96 -2.79 -31.58
C PRO A 212 -36.71 -3.62 -31.24
N GLU A 213 -35.51 -3.02 -31.29
CA GLU A 213 -34.26 -3.73 -30.97
C GLU A 213 -34.12 -3.91 -29.44
N LEU A 214 -34.48 -2.89 -28.64
CA LEU A 214 -34.56 -3.03 -27.18
C LEU A 214 -35.70 -3.95 -26.74
N LEU A 215 -36.80 -3.98 -27.49
CA LEU A 215 -37.87 -4.96 -27.27
C LEU A 215 -37.41 -6.39 -27.57
N GLU A 216 -36.51 -6.63 -28.53
CA GLU A 216 -35.91 -7.96 -28.72
C GLU A 216 -35.08 -8.38 -27.49
N LEU A 217 -34.19 -7.50 -27.02
CA LEU A 217 -33.33 -7.76 -25.86
C LEU A 217 -34.11 -8.04 -24.56
N ILE A 218 -35.18 -7.28 -24.28
CA ILE A 218 -35.99 -7.49 -23.06
C ILE A 218 -36.89 -8.73 -23.15
N ASN A 219 -37.25 -9.20 -24.35
CA ASN A 219 -38.10 -10.38 -24.55
C ASN A 219 -37.32 -11.70 -24.63
N GLY A 220 -36.00 -11.66 -24.81
CA GLY A 220 -35.15 -12.86 -24.91
C GLY A 220 -34.88 -13.58 -23.58
N THR A 221 -34.13 -14.68 -23.68
CA THR A 221 -33.64 -15.52 -22.56
C THR A 221 -32.11 -15.40 -22.39
N LYS A 222 -31.56 -14.21 -22.71
CA LYS A 222 -30.11 -13.98 -22.86
C LYS A 222 -29.53 -13.03 -21.80
N VAL A 223 -28.35 -13.40 -21.28
CA VAL A 223 -27.44 -12.45 -20.61
C VAL A 223 -26.48 -11.87 -21.65
N THR A 224 -26.44 -10.54 -21.79
CA THR A 224 -25.51 -9.87 -22.72
C THR A 224 -24.47 -9.08 -21.94
N ARG A 225 -23.19 -9.18 -22.34
CA ARG A 225 -22.11 -8.33 -21.83
C ARG A 225 -21.44 -7.53 -22.95
N TRP A 226 -21.34 -6.22 -22.76
CA TRP A 226 -20.53 -5.33 -23.59
C TRP A 226 -19.24 -5.01 -22.85
N ILE A 227 -18.08 -5.42 -23.40
CA ILE A 227 -16.76 -5.18 -22.80
C ILE A 227 -15.97 -4.12 -23.56
N GLY A 228 -15.36 -3.19 -22.81
CA GLY A 228 -14.48 -2.13 -23.33
C GLY A 228 -13.25 -1.99 -22.44
N GLU A 229 -12.44 -0.96 -22.69
CA GLU A 229 -11.17 -0.76 -22.00
C GLU A 229 -11.40 -0.51 -20.49
N LYS A 230 -10.99 -1.45 -19.63
CA LYS A 230 -11.16 -1.41 -18.16
C LYS A 230 -12.62 -1.24 -17.66
N ARG A 231 -13.63 -1.37 -18.53
CA ARG A 231 -15.06 -1.14 -18.22
C ARG A 231 -15.98 -2.11 -18.94
N HIS A 232 -17.12 -2.45 -18.35
CA HIS A 232 -18.14 -3.28 -19.01
C HIS A 232 -19.56 -2.95 -18.55
N ILE A 233 -20.54 -3.44 -19.32
CA ILE A 233 -21.95 -3.48 -18.94
C ILE A 233 -22.43 -4.93 -19.06
N ILE A 234 -23.11 -5.44 -18.04
CA ILE A 234 -23.90 -6.68 -18.09
C ILE A 234 -25.38 -6.31 -18.06
N ALA A 235 -26.18 -6.90 -18.96
CA ALA A 235 -27.62 -6.69 -19.02
C ALA A 235 -28.39 -8.00 -19.22
N TYR A 236 -29.60 -8.06 -18.65
CA TYR A 236 -30.51 -9.20 -18.74
C TYR A 236 -31.94 -8.80 -18.33
N PRO A 237 -32.99 -9.47 -18.88
CA PRO A 237 -34.36 -9.22 -18.48
C PRO A 237 -34.67 -9.82 -17.11
N VAL A 238 -35.54 -9.18 -16.33
CA VAL A 238 -36.04 -9.64 -15.02
C VAL A 238 -37.54 -9.35 -14.91
N SER A 239 -38.17 -9.83 -13.83
CA SER A 239 -39.59 -9.63 -13.53
C SER A 239 -40.48 -10.10 -14.70
N ASN A 240 -40.33 -11.36 -15.12
CA ASN A 240 -41.03 -11.94 -16.28
C ASN A 240 -40.97 -11.03 -17.54
N ASN A 241 -39.75 -10.67 -17.96
CA ASN A 241 -39.50 -9.86 -19.15
C ASN A 241 -40.24 -8.49 -19.16
N THR A 242 -40.41 -7.84 -18.00
CA THR A 242 -41.00 -6.48 -17.87
C THR A 242 -39.98 -5.39 -17.54
N ILE A 243 -38.81 -5.76 -17.02
CA ILE A 243 -37.69 -4.86 -16.73
C ILE A 243 -36.41 -5.41 -17.38
N TYR A 244 -35.68 -4.59 -18.11
CA TYR A 244 -34.31 -4.91 -18.53
C TYR A 244 -33.35 -4.32 -17.49
N ASN A 245 -32.68 -5.18 -16.74
CA ASN A 245 -31.71 -4.78 -15.73
C ASN A 245 -30.34 -4.61 -16.38
N LEU A 246 -29.70 -3.47 -16.13
CA LEU A 246 -28.32 -3.18 -16.47
C LEU A 246 -27.49 -3.00 -15.19
N SER A 247 -26.26 -3.49 -15.22
CA SER A 247 -25.25 -3.12 -14.23
C SER A 247 -23.92 -2.90 -14.93
N THR A 248 -23.30 -1.77 -14.65
CA THR A 248 -21.99 -1.42 -15.22
C THR A 248 -20.88 -1.74 -14.22
N VAL A 249 -19.64 -1.84 -14.70
CA VAL A 249 -18.46 -1.63 -13.86
C VAL A 249 -17.47 -0.76 -14.63
N GLN A 250 -16.95 0.28 -13.97
CA GLN A 250 -16.03 1.28 -14.49
C GLN A 250 -14.93 1.62 -13.46
N PRO A 251 -13.82 2.25 -13.86
CA PRO A 251 -12.88 2.86 -12.92
C PRO A 251 -13.55 3.94 -12.05
N ASP A 252 -13.19 3.97 -10.77
CA ASP A 252 -13.75 4.87 -9.75
C ASP A 252 -13.06 6.25 -9.76
N THR A 253 -13.22 7.00 -10.87
CA THR A 253 -12.55 8.30 -11.07
C THR A 253 -13.40 9.51 -10.70
N ASN A 254 -14.73 9.36 -10.66
CA ASN A 254 -15.68 10.48 -10.66
C ASN A 254 -16.37 10.69 -9.30
N PHE A 255 -16.17 9.77 -8.35
CA PHE A 255 -16.85 9.77 -7.06
C PHE A 255 -16.14 10.70 -6.08
N ALA A 256 -16.79 11.79 -5.69
CA ALA A 256 -16.23 12.80 -4.78
C ALA A 256 -15.75 12.21 -3.44
N ALA A 257 -14.73 12.82 -2.83
CA ALA A 257 -14.06 12.34 -1.62
C ALA A 257 -14.87 12.53 -0.30
N ALA A 258 -16.19 12.39 -0.36
CA ALA A 258 -17.10 12.57 0.77
C ALA A 258 -17.22 11.31 1.64
N THR A 259 -17.18 11.47 2.95
CA THR A 259 -17.17 10.39 3.95
C THR A 259 -18.56 9.97 4.44
N ASN A 260 -19.56 9.89 3.55
CA ASN A 260 -20.93 9.60 3.96
C ASN A 260 -21.21 8.09 4.06
N ALA A 261 -22.10 7.71 4.99
CA ALA A 261 -22.34 6.32 5.37
C ALA A 261 -23.12 5.48 4.34
N THR A 262 -23.49 6.04 3.19
CA THR A 262 -24.08 5.30 2.07
C THR A 262 -23.01 4.82 1.09
N TYR A 263 -22.96 3.51 0.76
CA TYR A 263 -22.12 3.01 -0.36
C TYR A 263 -22.82 3.19 -1.71
N THR A 264 -23.65 4.24 -1.81
CA THR A 264 -24.52 4.55 -2.93
C THR A 264 -24.68 6.07 -2.96
N THR A 265 -24.44 6.67 -4.12
CA THR A 265 -24.61 8.10 -4.37
C THR A 265 -25.48 8.32 -5.61
N ARG A 266 -26.07 9.52 -5.72
CA ARG A 266 -26.67 9.98 -6.96
C ARG A 266 -25.54 10.46 -7.89
N GLY A 267 -25.28 9.71 -8.94
CA GLY A 267 -24.35 10.06 -10.00
C GLY A 267 -24.93 11.07 -10.98
N SER A 268 -24.08 11.57 -11.87
CA SER A 268 -24.47 12.46 -12.98
C SER A 268 -24.79 11.62 -14.24
N LYS A 269 -25.96 11.82 -14.84
CA LYS A 269 -26.35 11.13 -16.09
C LYS A 269 -25.42 11.49 -17.24
N LYS A 270 -25.06 12.77 -17.36
CA LYS A 270 -24.04 13.25 -18.29
C LYS A 270 -22.72 12.48 -18.11
N THR A 271 -22.26 12.33 -16.87
CA THR A 271 -20.99 11.66 -16.57
C THR A 271 -21.04 10.15 -16.82
N MET A 272 -22.17 9.49 -16.54
CA MET A 272 -22.41 8.10 -16.92
C MET A 272 -22.36 7.90 -18.44
N LEU A 273 -22.96 8.82 -19.22
CA LEU A 273 -22.91 8.78 -20.69
C LEU A 273 -21.49 9.06 -21.22
N GLU A 274 -20.73 9.96 -20.58
CA GLU A 274 -19.33 10.25 -20.91
C GLU A 274 -18.41 9.04 -20.64
N VAL A 275 -18.58 8.33 -19.51
CA VAL A 275 -17.79 7.12 -19.15
C VAL A 275 -17.95 5.99 -20.16
N PHE A 276 -19.11 5.89 -20.81
CA PHE A 276 -19.40 4.90 -21.86
C PHE A 276 -19.50 5.53 -23.26
N GLY A 277 -18.97 6.74 -23.46
CA GLY A 277 -19.13 7.54 -24.68
C GLY A 277 -18.60 6.89 -25.98
N ASP A 278 -17.73 5.90 -25.85
CA ASP A 278 -17.19 5.08 -26.94
C ASP A 278 -18.01 3.82 -27.24
N PHE A 279 -18.98 3.46 -26.40
CA PHE A 279 -19.81 2.27 -26.59
C PHE A 279 -20.88 2.49 -27.68
N CYS A 280 -21.33 1.39 -28.27
CA CYS A 280 -22.20 1.35 -29.43
C CYS A 280 -23.55 2.09 -29.22
N PRO A 281 -24.23 2.51 -30.30
CA PRO A 281 -25.50 3.22 -30.21
C PRO A 281 -26.56 2.50 -29.37
N MET A 282 -26.59 1.16 -29.36
CA MET A 282 -27.46 0.34 -28.52
C MET A 282 -27.27 0.67 -27.02
N VAL A 283 -26.02 0.67 -26.55
CA VAL A 283 -25.68 1.02 -25.16
C VAL A 283 -26.01 2.48 -24.85
N GLN A 284 -25.70 3.40 -25.77
CA GLN A 284 -26.04 4.81 -25.60
C GLN A 284 -27.55 5.04 -25.48
N ARG A 285 -28.38 4.36 -26.28
CA ARG A 285 -29.85 4.39 -26.13
C ARG A 285 -30.28 3.86 -24.76
N MET A 286 -29.78 2.70 -24.31
CA MET A 286 -30.09 2.14 -22.99
C MET A 286 -29.75 3.10 -21.84
N LEU A 287 -28.54 3.68 -21.83
CA LEU A 287 -28.11 4.63 -20.80
C LEU A 287 -28.94 5.93 -20.83
N SER A 288 -29.48 6.32 -21.99
CA SER A 288 -30.30 7.52 -22.12
C SER A 288 -31.69 7.43 -21.45
N TYR A 289 -32.19 6.22 -21.15
CA TYR A 289 -33.49 6.02 -20.47
C TYR A 289 -33.49 6.33 -18.97
N VAL A 290 -32.32 6.42 -18.33
CA VAL A 290 -32.23 6.77 -16.90
C VAL A 290 -32.69 8.22 -16.70
N PRO A 291 -33.61 8.52 -15.76
CA PRO A 291 -34.01 9.90 -15.49
C PRO A 291 -32.86 10.76 -14.93
N GLU A 292 -32.94 12.07 -15.13
CA GLU A 292 -31.95 12.99 -14.56
C GLU A 292 -32.01 12.97 -13.02
N GLY A 293 -30.84 12.90 -12.38
CA GLY A 293 -30.71 12.78 -10.93
C GLY A 293 -31.03 11.40 -10.34
N GLU A 294 -31.38 10.38 -11.13
CA GLU A 294 -31.70 9.02 -10.65
C GLU A 294 -30.58 7.97 -10.83
N VAL A 295 -29.45 8.35 -11.43
CA VAL A 295 -28.28 7.46 -11.58
C VAL A 295 -27.79 7.02 -10.21
N CYS A 296 -27.87 5.72 -9.91
CA CYS A 296 -27.36 5.16 -8.66
C CYS A 296 -25.96 4.57 -8.86
N GLU A 297 -24.92 5.24 -8.35
CA GLU A 297 -23.53 4.80 -8.41
C GLU A 297 -23.09 4.14 -7.08
N TRP A 298 -22.38 3.02 -7.18
CA TRP A 298 -21.92 2.20 -6.06
C TRP A 298 -20.41 1.99 -6.15
N LYS A 299 -19.64 2.35 -5.12
CA LYS A 299 -18.24 1.92 -5.02
C LYS A 299 -18.18 0.42 -4.73
N LEU A 300 -17.43 -0.33 -5.54
CA LEU A 300 -17.17 -1.74 -5.29
C LEU A 300 -16.01 -1.86 -4.29
N ARG A 301 -16.22 -2.62 -3.21
CA ARG A 301 -15.24 -2.83 -2.14
C ARG A 301 -15.21 -4.29 -1.75
N VAL A 302 -14.02 -4.79 -1.44
CA VAL A 302 -13.83 -6.12 -0.86
C VAL A 302 -13.09 -6.00 0.46
N HIS A 303 -13.34 -6.93 1.36
CA HIS A 303 -12.60 -7.04 2.61
C HIS A 303 -11.49 -8.08 2.46
N GLU A 304 -10.44 -7.95 3.26
CA GLU A 304 -9.44 -9.00 3.36
C GLU A 304 -10.04 -10.27 4.01
N PRO A 305 -9.57 -11.48 3.65
CA PRO A 305 -9.97 -12.71 4.33
C PRO A 305 -9.77 -12.60 5.84
N LEU A 306 -10.82 -12.90 6.60
CA LEU A 306 -10.81 -12.84 8.06
C LEU A 306 -10.12 -14.09 8.63
N ASP A 307 -9.33 -13.96 9.69
CA ASP A 307 -8.76 -15.12 10.41
C ASP A 307 -9.86 -16.04 10.97
N THR A 308 -10.98 -15.46 11.38
CA THR A 308 -12.14 -16.16 11.96
C THR A 308 -13.45 -15.49 11.53
N TRP A 309 -14.51 -16.27 11.41
CA TRP A 309 -15.89 -15.80 11.23
C TRP A 309 -16.70 -15.88 12.53
N THR A 310 -16.17 -16.59 13.53
CA THR A 310 -16.89 -16.90 14.78
C THR A 310 -16.05 -16.56 15.99
N HIS A 311 -16.68 -16.06 17.06
CA HIS A 311 -16.07 -15.90 18.36
C HIS A 311 -17.09 -16.29 19.44
N GLU A 312 -16.71 -17.25 20.30
CA GLU A 312 -17.58 -17.84 21.32
C GLU A 312 -18.94 -18.29 20.75
N SER A 313 -20.04 -17.66 21.16
CA SER A 313 -21.41 -17.98 20.72
C SER A 313 -21.92 -17.07 19.59
N THR A 314 -21.04 -16.26 18.99
CA THR A 314 -21.36 -15.34 17.89
C THR A 314 -20.72 -15.77 16.57
N ALA A 315 -21.46 -15.68 15.47
CA ALA A 315 -20.96 -15.88 14.12
C ALA A 315 -21.34 -14.72 13.17
N LEU A 316 -20.48 -14.43 12.21
CA LEU A 316 -20.73 -13.51 11.10
C LEU A 316 -21.32 -14.28 9.89
N VAL A 317 -22.09 -13.60 9.03
CA VAL A 317 -22.85 -14.20 7.92
C VAL A 317 -22.81 -13.33 6.65
N GLY A 318 -22.62 -13.92 5.47
CA GLY A 318 -22.71 -13.22 4.18
C GLY A 318 -21.63 -12.14 3.99
N ASP A 319 -22.03 -10.96 3.53
CA ASP A 319 -21.15 -9.79 3.32
C ASP A 319 -20.47 -9.29 4.61
N ALA A 320 -20.88 -9.78 5.80
CA ALA A 320 -20.10 -9.57 7.02
C ALA A 320 -18.76 -10.35 6.99
N CYS A 321 -18.74 -11.52 6.33
CA CYS A 321 -17.59 -12.42 6.21
C CYS A 321 -16.81 -12.31 4.89
N HIS A 322 -17.53 -12.29 3.76
CA HIS A 322 -16.96 -12.52 2.41
C HIS A 322 -17.56 -11.60 1.32
N PRO A 323 -17.63 -10.27 1.52
CA PRO A 323 -18.19 -9.35 0.54
C PRO A 323 -17.40 -9.43 -0.78
N THR A 324 -18.10 -9.76 -1.86
CA THR A 324 -17.52 -10.18 -3.15
C THR A 324 -17.82 -9.20 -4.29
N LEU A 325 -16.96 -9.22 -5.32
CA LEU A 325 -17.21 -8.51 -6.57
C LEU A 325 -18.33 -9.19 -7.38
N PRO A 326 -19.12 -8.42 -8.17
CA PRO A 326 -20.30 -8.94 -8.85
C PRO A 326 -20.02 -9.92 -10.01
N HIS A 327 -18.76 -10.14 -10.40
CA HIS A 327 -18.39 -10.80 -11.67
C HIS A 327 -18.81 -12.27 -11.80
N LEU A 328 -18.98 -13.01 -10.69
CA LEU A 328 -19.59 -14.35 -10.67
C LEU A 328 -21.05 -14.35 -10.16
N ALA A 329 -21.54 -13.20 -9.71
CA ALA A 329 -22.84 -13.00 -9.07
C ALA A 329 -23.18 -13.95 -7.88
N GLN A 330 -22.18 -14.55 -7.24
CA GLN A 330 -22.37 -15.55 -6.19
C GLN A 330 -22.61 -14.99 -4.77
N GLY A 331 -22.44 -13.69 -4.50
CA GLY A 331 -22.49 -13.15 -3.13
C GLY A 331 -23.78 -13.49 -2.36
N ALA A 332 -24.94 -13.29 -2.99
CA ALA A 332 -26.23 -13.66 -2.39
C ALA A 332 -26.39 -15.18 -2.23
N ALA A 333 -25.87 -15.98 -3.17
CA ALA A 333 -25.90 -17.43 -3.08
C ALA A 333 -25.02 -17.93 -1.93
N GLN A 334 -23.85 -17.32 -1.70
CA GLN A 334 -22.99 -17.63 -0.57
C GLN A 334 -23.62 -17.24 0.78
N ALA A 335 -24.30 -16.10 0.87
CA ALA A 335 -25.05 -15.72 2.08
C ALA A 335 -26.23 -16.67 2.37
N ILE A 336 -26.87 -17.21 1.32
CA ILE A 336 -27.93 -18.23 1.43
C ILE A 336 -27.33 -19.61 1.81
N GLU A 337 -26.17 -19.99 1.24
CA GLU A 337 -25.42 -21.18 1.67
C GLU A 337 -25.03 -21.09 3.16
N ASP A 338 -24.58 -19.92 3.65
CA ASP A 338 -24.22 -19.71 5.06
C ASP A 338 -25.38 -19.98 6.01
N GLY A 339 -26.53 -19.32 5.80
CA GLY A 339 -27.67 -19.40 6.73
C GLY A 339 -28.26 -20.81 6.80
N ALA A 340 -28.25 -21.53 5.68
CA ALA A 340 -28.61 -22.94 5.64
C ALA A 340 -27.61 -23.82 6.42
N VAL A 341 -26.30 -23.61 6.25
CA VAL A 341 -25.26 -24.37 6.99
C VAL A 341 -25.31 -24.10 8.49
N ILE A 342 -25.52 -22.86 8.92
CA ILE A 342 -25.63 -22.50 10.34
C ILE A 342 -26.81 -23.24 10.99
N ALA A 343 -27.97 -23.30 10.31
CA ALA A 343 -29.12 -24.04 10.82
C ALA A 343 -28.85 -25.54 10.98
N ILE A 344 -28.18 -26.18 10.01
CA ILE A 344 -27.79 -27.60 10.11
C ILE A 344 -26.77 -27.82 11.23
N ALA A 345 -25.75 -26.96 11.34
CA ALA A 345 -24.72 -27.10 12.36
C ALA A 345 -25.28 -26.93 13.78
N LEU A 346 -26.28 -26.06 13.97
CA LEU A 346 -26.94 -25.89 15.26
C LEU A 346 -27.99 -26.98 15.54
N SER A 347 -28.69 -27.51 14.53
CA SER A 347 -29.70 -28.58 14.75
C SER A 347 -29.09 -29.93 15.14
N LEU A 348 -27.84 -30.18 14.73
CA LEU A 348 -27.06 -31.37 15.07
C LEU A 348 -26.31 -31.26 16.42
N LEU A 349 -26.53 -30.20 17.21
CA LEU A 349 -25.93 -30.04 18.53
C LEU A 349 -26.30 -31.20 19.49
N PRO A 350 -25.32 -31.85 20.15
CA PRO A 350 -25.60 -32.88 21.16
C PRO A 350 -26.09 -32.30 22.49
N ASP A 351 -25.81 -31.02 22.75
CA ASP A 351 -26.15 -30.30 23.97
C ASP A 351 -26.18 -28.78 23.73
N THR A 352 -26.85 -28.04 24.62
CA THR A 352 -27.00 -26.58 24.55
C THR A 352 -25.94 -25.81 25.33
N THR A 353 -24.76 -26.37 25.60
CA THR A 353 -23.70 -25.62 26.29
C THR A 353 -23.04 -24.61 25.34
N PRO A 354 -22.57 -23.45 25.84
CA PRO A 354 -21.81 -22.49 25.04
C PRO A 354 -20.59 -23.10 24.35
N ALA A 355 -19.96 -24.11 24.99
CA ALA A 355 -18.81 -24.81 24.44
C ALA A 355 -19.16 -25.77 23.29
N SER A 356 -20.42 -26.21 23.18
CA SER A 356 -20.92 -26.98 22.03
C SER A 356 -21.47 -26.06 20.94
N ILE A 357 -22.17 -24.97 21.30
CA ILE A 357 -22.56 -23.89 20.38
C ILE A 357 -21.35 -23.36 19.62
N ALA A 358 -20.28 -22.96 20.33
CA ALA A 358 -19.04 -22.47 19.72
C ALA A 358 -18.38 -23.47 18.75
N LYS A 359 -18.52 -24.78 19.01
CA LYS A 359 -18.04 -25.84 18.09
C LYS A 359 -18.91 -25.95 16.85
N ALA A 360 -20.24 -25.89 16.98
CA ALA A 360 -21.16 -25.90 15.85
C ALA A 360 -20.94 -24.69 14.92
N LEU A 361 -20.75 -23.49 15.49
CA LEU A 361 -20.37 -22.31 14.70
C LEU A 361 -19.02 -22.51 13.99
N LYS A 362 -18.05 -23.19 14.61
CA LYS A 362 -16.80 -23.61 13.94
C LYS A 362 -16.96 -24.74 12.91
N VAL A 363 -18.03 -25.54 12.94
CA VAL A 363 -18.38 -26.44 11.82
C VAL A 363 -18.84 -25.60 10.62
N TYR A 364 -19.72 -24.61 10.84
CA TYR A 364 -20.12 -23.66 9.79
C TYR A 364 -18.91 -22.99 9.13
N GLU A 365 -18.01 -22.42 9.93
CA GLU A 365 -16.80 -21.77 9.42
C GLU A 365 -15.96 -22.74 8.57
N LYS A 366 -15.72 -23.97 9.03
CA LYS A 366 -14.94 -24.97 8.26
C LYS A 366 -15.60 -25.36 6.93
N VAL A 367 -16.92 -25.50 6.87
CA VAL A 367 -17.62 -25.88 5.63
C VAL A 367 -17.63 -24.73 4.62
N ARG A 368 -17.70 -23.48 5.10
CA ARG A 368 -18.01 -22.31 4.25
C ARG A 368 -16.81 -21.40 3.94
N LYS A 369 -15.83 -21.28 4.85
CA LYS A 369 -14.76 -20.26 4.77
C LYS A 369 -13.91 -20.37 3.50
N ASP A 370 -13.26 -21.51 3.31
CA ASP A 370 -12.31 -21.71 2.21
C ASP A 370 -13.02 -21.69 0.85
N ARG A 371 -14.24 -22.25 0.77
CA ARG A 371 -15.11 -22.16 -0.41
C ARG A 371 -15.49 -20.70 -0.73
N ALA A 372 -15.94 -19.93 0.25
CA ALA A 372 -16.36 -18.56 0.02
C ALA A 372 -15.19 -17.69 -0.45
N TYR A 373 -14.00 -17.81 0.16
CA TYR A 373 -12.84 -17.03 -0.26
C TYR A 373 -12.29 -17.46 -1.63
N ALA A 374 -12.30 -18.76 -1.97
CA ALA A 374 -12.01 -19.19 -3.34
C ALA A 374 -12.95 -18.55 -4.39
N LEU A 375 -14.23 -18.36 -4.04
CA LEU A 375 -15.21 -17.69 -4.93
C LEU A 375 -15.09 -16.16 -4.95
N VAL A 376 -14.64 -15.52 -3.86
CA VAL A 376 -14.25 -14.10 -3.84
C VAL A 376 -13.04 -13.86 -4.74
N GLU A 377 -12.01 -14.69 -4.63
CA GLU A 377 -10.79 -14.60 -5.44
C GLU A 377 -11.06 -14.88 -6.92
N LEU A 378 -11.90 -15.87 -7.23
CA LEU A 378 -12.29 -16.18 -8.60
C LEU A 378 -13.17 -15.08 -9.22
N ALA A 379 -14.03 -14.42 -8.43
CA ALA A 379 -14.75 -13.23 -8.88
C ALA A 379 -13.79 -12.07 -9.20
N ALA A 380 -12.79 -11.82 -8.35
CA ALA A 380 -11.76 -10.83 -8.62
C ALA A 380 -10.89 -11.19 -9.84
N ALA A 381 -10.60 -12.48 -10.08
CA ALA A 381 -9.89 -12.95 -11.26
C ALA A 381 -10.71 -12.76 -12.54
N SER A 382 -12.01 -13.09 -12.53
CA SER A 382 -12.91 -12.86 -13.67
C SER A 382 -13.05 -11.37 -13.99
N GLY A 383 -13.11 -10.51 -12.98
CA GLY A 383 -13.05 -9.05 -13.16
C GLY A 383 -11.78 -8.59 -13.87
N ARG A 384 -10.60 -9.07 -13.44
CA ARG A 384 -9.31 -8.74 -14.10
C ARG A 384 -9.24 -9.20 -15.56
N ALA A 385 -9.78 -10.38 -15.88
CA ALA A 385 -9.78 -10.92 -17.26
C ALA A 385 -10.75 -10.17 -18.21
N LEU A 386 -11.86 -9.66 -17.68
CA LEU A 386 -12.80 -8.84 -18.45
C LEU A 386 -12.29 -7.41 -18.63
N HIS A 387 -11.78 -6.77 -17.56
CA HIS A 387 -11.38 -5.35 -17.51
C HIS A 387 -9.94 -5.08 -17.98
N LEU A 388 -9.46 -5.80 -18.99
CA LEU A 388 -8.14 -5.55 -19.56
C LEU A 388 -8.06 -4.15 -20.22
N GLY A 389 -6.85 -3.58 -20.21
CA GLY A 389 -6.51 -2.40 -21.01
C GLY A 389 -6.44 -2.74 -22.51
N ASP A 390 -6.28 -1.72 -23.35
CA ASP A 390 -5.80 -1.94 -24.72
C ASP A 390 -4.36 -2.48 -24.73
N GLY A 391 -4.00 -3.20 -25.80
CA GLY A 391 -2.73 -3.92 -25.94
C GLY A 391 -2.89 -5.44 -26.04
N ALA A 392 -1.76 -6.15 -26.16
CA ALA A 392 -1.70 -7.57 -26.53
C ALA A 392 -2.51 -8.52 -25.61
N ALA A 393 -2.63 -8.19 -24.32
CA ALA A 393 -3.44 -8.97 -23.38
C ALA A 393 -4.94 -8.99 -23.75
N LYS A 394 -5.49 -7.86 -24.20
CA LYS A 394 -6.86 -7.77 -24.71
C LYS A 394 -7.02 -8.53 -26.02
N GLU A 395 -6.07 -8.42 -26.94
CA GLU A 395 -6.10 -9.17 -28.20
C GLU A 395 -6.10 -10.69 -27.97
N GLU A 396 -5.29 -11.19 -27.04
CA GLU A 396 -5.23 -12.62 -26.73
C GLU A 396 -6.51 -13.12 -26.05
N ARG A 397 -7.08 -12.31 -25.16
CA ARG A 397 -8.38 -12.57 -24.54
C ARG A 397 -9.52 -12.57 -25.58
N ASP A 398 -9.47 -11.68 -26.56
CA ASP A 398 -10.43 -11.62 -27.68
C ASP A 398 -10.25 -12.80 -28.65
N LYS A 399 -9.01 -13.26 -28.90
CA LYS A 399 -8.72 -14.51 -29.63
C LYS A 399 -9.31 -15.74 -28.92
N GLN A 400 -9.21 -15.82 -27.60
CA GLN A 400 -9.78 -16.93 -26.82
C GLN A 400 -11.31 -16.98 -26.92
N PHE A 401 -11.99 -15.82 -26.83
CA PHE A 401 -13.44 -15.75 -27.12
C PHE A 401 -13.77 -16.17 -28.56
N ALA A 402 -13.01 -15.71 -29.56
CA ALA A 402 -13.22 -16.07 -30.97
C ALA A 402 -12.89 -17.55 -31.29
N ALA A 403 -12.12 -18.23 -30.43
CA ALA A 403 -11.86 -19.67 -30.50
C ALA A 403 -12.97 -20.47 -29.83
N LEU A 404 -13.49 -20.01 -28.68
CA LEU A 404 -14.67 -20.57 -28.02
C LEU A 404 -15.90 -20.57 -28.95
N LYS A 405 -16.10 -19.49 -29.73
CA LYS A 405 -17.13 -19.39 -30.78
C LYS A 405 -16.97 -20.40 -31.94
N LYS A 406 -15.85 -21.15 -31.98
CA LYS A 406 -15.56 -22.26 -32.90
C LYS A 406 -15.52 -23.62 -32.18
N GLY A 407 -15.95 -23.68 -30.92
CA GLY A 407 -16.03 -24.89 -30.10
C GLY A 407 -14.71 -25.35 -29.44
N ASN A 408 -13.64 -24.56 -29.50
CA ASN A 408 -12.33 -24.95 -28.97
C ASN A 408 -11.67 -23.82 -28.15
N GLY A 409 -11.35 -24.06 -26.89
CA GLY A 409 -10.51 -23.18 -26.07
C GLY A 409 -11.02 -22.94 -24.65
N PRO A 410 -10.22 -22.32 -23.77
CA PRO A 410 -10.64 -21.94 -22.43
C PRO A 410 -11.65 -20.78 -22.49
N VAL A 411 -12.59 -20.75 -21.54
CA VAL A 411 -13.55 -19.62 -21.41
C VAL A 411 -12.89 -18.50 -20.57
N PRO A 412 -12.73 -17.26 -21.08
CA PRO A 412 -12.17 -16.15 -20.30
C PRO A 412 -13.13 -15.62 -19.22
N ASP A 413 -14.44 -15.64 -19.48
CA ASP A 413 -15.48 -15.32 -18.48
C ASP A 413 -15.72 -16.53 -17.57
N LYS A 414 -15.28 -16.45 -16.31
CA LYS A 414 -15.42 -17.56 -15.36
C LYS A 414 -16.84 -17.79 -14.84
N TRP A 415 -17.81 -16.92 -15.18
CA TRP A 415 -19.21 -17.21 -14.96
C TRP A 415 -19.81 -18.14 -16.03
N ALA A 416 -19.30 -18.13 -17.27
CA ALA A 416 -19.73 -18.99 -18.37
C ALA A 416 -18.88 -20.26 -18.55
N ASP A 417 -17.88 -20.47 -17.69
CA ASP A 417 -16.94 -21.60 -17.72
C ASP A 417 -17.56 -22.85 -17.09
N ALA A 418 -17.70 -23.95 -17.85
CA ALA A 418 -18.43 -25.15 -17.40
C ALA A 418 -17.78 -25.88 -16.21
N ASP A 419 -16.44 -25.88 -16.09
CA ASP A 419 -15.75 -26.49 -14.95
C ASP A 419 -15.86 -25.61 -13.70
N VAL A 420 -15.88 -24.28 -13.84
CA VAL A 420 -16.21 -23.37 -12.74
C VAL A 420 -17.67 -23.54 -12.31
N GLN A 421 -18.62 -23.58 -13.26
CA GLN A 421 -20.03 -23.83 -12.99
C GLN A 421 -20.24 -25.15 -12.24
N LYS A 422 -19.50 -26.21 -12.57
CA LYS A 422 -19.51 -27.49 -11.87
C LYS A 422 -19.07 -27.38 -10.40
N ILE A 423 -18.00 -26.64 -10.11
CA ILE A 423 -17.51 -26.39 -8.75
C ILE A 423 -18.48 -25.53 -7.92
N ILE A 424 -19.18 -24.59 -8.56
CA ILE A 424 -20.15 -23.71 -7.88
C ILE A 424 -21.49 -24.43 -7.68
N TYR A 425 -22.13 -24.87 -8.78
CA TYR A 425 -23.51 -25.35 -8.83
C TYR A 425 -23.67 -26.80 -8.35
N GLY A 426 -22.63 -27.63 -8.48
CA GLY A 426 -22.63 -29.02 -8.04
C GLY A 426 -22.49 -29.22 -6.53
N PHE A 427 -22.10 -28.18 -5.78
CA PHE A 427 -21.92 -28.26 -4.33
C PHE A 427 -23.25 -28.22 -3.57
N ASP A 428 -23.37 -29.06 -2.54
CA ASP A 428 -24.51 -29.11 -1.63
C ASP A 428 -24.06 -28.81 -0.20
N CYS A 429 -24.13 -27.54 0.20
CA CYS A 429 -23.61 -27.08 1.48
C CYS A 429 -24.30 -27.74 2.69
N GLN A 430 -25.59 -28.08 2.57
CA GLN A 430 -26.35 -28.72 3.65
C GLN A 430 -25.97 -30.19 3.79
N GLN A 431 -25.82 -30.91 2.67
CA GLN A 431 -25.40 -32.31 2.69
C GLN A 431 -23.96 -32.45 3.20
N GLU A 432 -23.01 -31.67 2.67
CA GLU A 432 -21.62 -31.62 3.15
C GLU A 432 -21.57 -31.32 4.66
N THR A 433 -22.41 -30.40 5.16
CA THR A 433 -22.49 -30.11 6.60
C THR A 433 -22.97 -31.30 7.41
N ARG A 434 -24.01 -32.03 6.98
CA ARG A 434 -24.49 -33.23 7.71
C ARG A 434 -23.44 -34.35 7.72
N ASP A 435 -22.78 -34.58 6.58
CA ASP A 435 -21.77 -35.64 6.44
C ASP A 435 -20.48 -35.31 7.21
N LYS A 436 -20.05 -34.04 7.22
CA LYS A 436 -18.84 -33.57 7.91
C LYS A 436 -19.04 -33.15 9.36
N PHE A 437 -20.28 -33.04 9.85
CA PHE A 437 -20.56 -32.53 11.20
C PHE A 437 -19.72 -33.23 12.27
N ASN A 438 -19.76 -34.56 12.31
CA ASN A 438 -19.04 -35.35 13.31
C ASN A 438 -17.51 -35.25 13.18
N GLU A 439 -16.98 -35.13 11.95
CA GLU A 439 -15.54 -34.93 11.70
C GLU A 439 -15.07 -33.57 12.23
N TYR A 440 -15.88 -32.52 12.03
CA TYR A 440 -15.51 -31.16 12.37
C TYR A 440 -15.82 -30.75 13.82
N PHE A 441 -16.82 -31.39 14.45
CA PHE A 441 -17.26 -31.18 15.83
C PHE A 441 -16.48 -32.03 16.86
N ALA A 442 -15.74 -33.06 16.41
CA ALA A 442 -14.97 -33.96 17.27
C ALA A 442 -14.02 -33.20 18.23
N HIS A 443 -14.00 -33.62 19.50
CA HIS A 443 -13.19 -32.95 20.52
C HIS A 443 -11.68 -33.21 20.35
N ARG A 444 -10.87 -32.18 20.56
CA ARG A 444 -9.41 -32.35 20.77
C ARG A 444 -9.19 -33.29 21.97
N PRO A 445 -8.21 -34.22 21.94
CA PRO A 445 -7.92 -35.06 23.11
C PRO A 445 -7.57 -34.21 24.34
N CYS A 446 -8.06 -34.66 25.51
CA CYS A 446 -7.71 -34.06 26.80
C CYS A 446 -6.19 -34.09 27.01
N ASP A 447 -5.67 -33.22 27.87
CA ASP A 447 -4.22 -33.00 28.03
C ASP A 447 -3.49 -34.33 28.33
N GLN A 448 -4.03 -35.12 29.26
CA GLN A 448 -3.50 -36.45 29.62
C GLN A 448 -3.52 -37.46 28.45
N CYS A 449 -4.58 -37.50 27.64
CA CYS A 449 -4.60 -38.37 26.47
C CYS A 449 -3.63 -37.85 25.38
N ARG A 450 -3.55 -36.54 25.19
CA ARG A 450 -2.72 -35.87 24.18
C ARG A 450 -1.22 -36.03 24.46
N GLU A 451 -0.79 -35.87 25.72
CA GLU A 451 0.58 -36.15 26.18
C GLU A 451 0.97 -37.60 25.92
N ARG A 452 0.07 -38.53 26.23
CA ARG A 452 0.22 -39.98 25.99
C ARG A 452 0.10 -40.38 24.52
N LYS A 453 -0.16 -39.42 23.61
CA LYS A 453 -0.45 -39.62 22.17
C LYS A 453 -1.59 -40.59 21.89
N LEU A 454 -2.54 -40.67 22.83
CA LEU A 454 -3.73 -41.51 22.75
C LEU A 454 -4.94 -40.69 22.29
N GLY A 455 -5.80 -41.28 21.47
CA GLY A 455 -7.14 -40.74 21.24
C GLY A 455 -7.95 -40.71 22.55
N CYS A 456 -8.75 -39.66 22.74
CA CYS A 456 -9.71 -39.60 23.84
C CYS A 456 -10.81 -40.65 23.59
N GLN A 457 -11.23 -41.38 24.63
CA GLN A 457 -12.43 -42.24 24.58
C GLN A 457 -13.43 -41.70 25.58
N THR A 458 -14.60 -41.26 25.12
CA THR A 458 -15.64 -40.61 25.92
C THR A 458 -16.96 -41.35 25.78
N ASP A 459 -17.60 -41.61 26.92
CA ASP A 459 -18.91 -42.26 27.09
C ASP A 459 -20.02 -41.24 27.42
N GLY A 460 -19.87 -40.00 26.93
CA GLY A 460 -20.76 -38.88 27.22
C GLY A 460 -20.41 -38.06 28.48
N GLY A 461 -19.39 -38.46 29.25
CA GLY A 461 -18.98 -37.75 30.47
C GLY A 461 -17.48 -37.43 30.57
N LEU A 462 -17.16 -36.50 31.48
CA LEU A 462 -15.80 -36.26 31.99
C LEU A 462 -15.70 -36.75 33.45
N PRO A 463 -14.57 -37.33 33.90
CA PRO A 463 -13.37 -37.63 33.12
C PRO A 463 -13.62 -38.70 32.05
N CYS A 464 -12.92 -38.58 30.92
CA CYS A 464 -13.02 -39.54 29.82
C CYS A 464 -12.63 -40.96 30.28
N VAL A 465 -13.10 -42.00 29.58
CA VAL A 465 -12.95 -43.41 29.99
C VAL A 465 -11.49 -43.76 30.32
N ARG A 466 -10.54 -43.28 29.51
CA ARG A 466 -9.09 -43.52 29.70
C ARG A 466 -8.48 -42.81 30.92
N CYS A 467 -8.95 -41.60 31.22
CA CYS A 467 -8.54 -40.88 32.43
C CYS A 467 -9.18 -41.49 33.68
N ARG A 468 -10.46 -41.89 33.58
CA ARG A 468 -11.21 -42.55 34.65
C ARG A 468 -10.63 -43.91 35.02
N SER A 469 -10.22 -44.72 34.03
CA SER A 469 -9.59 -46.02 34.25
C SER A 469 -8.14 -45.93 34.77
N ALA A 470 -7.53 -44.74 34.76
CA ALA A 470 -6.16 -44.50 35.18
C ALA A 470 -6.06 -43.60 36.43
N ASP A 471 -7.21 -43.20 37.00
CA ASP A 471 -7.36 -42.25 38.12
C ASP A 471 -6.61 -40.91 37.90
N LEU A 472 -6.88 -40.26 36.76
CA LEU A 472 -6.20 -39.04 36.32
C LEU A 472 -7.14 -37.87 36.05
N PRO A 473 -6.73 -36.62 36.36
CA PRO A 473 -7.49 -35.42 36.03
C PRO A 473 -7.60 -35.26 34.50
N CYS A 474 -8.83 -35.13 34.00
CA CYS A 474 -9.12 -35.07 32.56
C CYS A 474 -9.23 -33.61 32.06
N THR A 475 -8.12 -32.87 32.16
CA THR A 475 -8.04 -31.43 31.84
C THR A 475 -7.96 -31.14 30.33
N PHE A 476 -8.26 -29.89 29.96
CA PHE A 476 -8.10 -29.35 28.61
C PHE A 476 -7.46 -27.94 28.64
N GLU A 477 -6.68 -27.66 29.68
CA GLU A 477 -6.15 -26.34 30.03
C GLU A 477 -4.91 -26.00 29.20
N HIS A 478 -4.14 -27.00 28.79
CA HIS A 478 -2.87 -26.78 28.11
C HIS A 478 -3.05 -26.68 26.58
N PRO A 479 -2.24 -25.86 25.88
CA PRO A 479 -2.17 -25.90 24.42
C PRO A 479 -1.52 -27.21 23.93
N PRO A 480 -1.65 -27.57 22.64
CA PRO A 480 -0.85 -28.65 22.05
C PRO A 480 0.64 -28.26 22.02
N PRO A 481 1.56 -29.17 22.38
CA PRO A 481 3.00 -28.88 22.30
C PRO A 481 3.43 -28.64 20.86
N LYS A 482 4.29 -27.63 20.63
CA LYS A 482 4.83 -27.31 19.31
C LYS A 482 5.58 -28.53 18.76
N ARG A 483 5.14 -29.05 17.59
CA ARG A 483 5.82 -30.16 16.92
C ARG A 483 7.26 -29.74 16.53
N PRO A 484 8.29 -30.52 16.88
CA PRO A 484 9.57 -30.42 16.21
C PRO A 484 9.36 -30.78 14.72
N ARG A 485 9.86 -29.93 13.81
CA ARG A 485 9.87 -30.24 12.38
C ARG A 485 10.98 -31.26 12.15
N ARG A 486 10.63 -32.48 11.73
CA ARG A 486 11.61 -33.55 11.45
C ARG A 486 11.54 -33.92 9.98
N GLU A 487 12.71 -33.99 9.35
CA GLU A 487 12.87 -34.28 7.94
C GLU A 487 12.56 -35.76 7.65
N SER A 488 12.19 -36.05 6.39
CA SER A 488 11.97 -37.40 5.89
C SER A 488 12.87 -37.67 4.69
N SER A 489 14.04 -38.26 4.95
CA SER A 489 14.68 -39.14 3.96
C SER A 489 13.86 -40.42 3.79
N GLY A 490 14.09 -41.18 2.71
CA GLY A 490 13.34 -42.40 2.41
C GLY A 490 14.11 -43.35 1.49
N HIS A 491 13.38 -44.27 0.84
CA HIS A 491 13.83 -45.43 0.05
C HIS A 491 14.29 -46.66 0.89
N MET A 492 13.97 -47.91 0.51
CA MET A 492 12.90 -48.41 -0.39
C MET A 492 12.66 -49.93 -0.20
N GLY A 493 11.52 -50.43 -0.71
CA GLY A 493 11.29 -51.85 -1.05
C GLY A 493 10.51 -52.69 -0.02
N ASP A 494 9.68 -53.67 -0.42
CA ASP A 494 9.10 -53.88 -1.76
C ASP A 494 7.77 -54.71 -1.73
N HIS A 495 7.12 -54.88 -2.88
CA HIS A 495 5.70 -55.21 -3.11
C HIS A 495 5.07 -56.54 -2.58
N SER A 496 3.73 -56.46 -2.38
CA SER A 496 2.67 -57.52 -2.44
C SER A 496 2.49 -58.50 -1.25
N GLY A 497 1.28 -59.03 -0.97
CA GLY A 497 -0.07 -58.69 -1.47
C GLY A 497 -1.20 -59.66 -1.06
N SER A 498 -2.46 -59.22 -1.19
CA SER A 498 -3.74 -59.98 -1.09
C SER A 498 -4.27 -60.42 0.30
N VAL A 499 -5.53 -60.89 0.31
CA VAL A 499 -6.44 -61.05 1.47
C VAL A 499 -6.51 -62.51 1.95
N ALA A 500 -6.40 -62.79 3.27
CA ALA A 500 -7.30 -63.67 4.04
C ALA A 500 -6.88 -63.94 5.52
N SER A 501 -7.89 -64.05 6.40
CA SER A 501 -8.01 -64.91 7.61
C SER A 501 -6.86 -65.10 8.65
N SER A 502 -7.12 -64.53 9.84
CA SER A 502 -7.13 -65.19 11.19
C SER A 502 -5.86 -65.70 11.92
N ILE A 503 -5.74 -65.25 13.19
CA ILE A 503 -5.15 -65.88 14.41
C ILE A 503 -3.66 -65.61 14.76
N ASP A 504 -3.46 -65.13 15.99
CA ASP A 504 -2.23 -64.88 16.80
C ASP A 504 -1.66 -66.20 17.43
N PRO A 505 -0.50 -66.27 18.18
CA PRO A 505 0.24 -65.18 18.86
C PRO A 505 1.80 -65.27 18.94
N GLU A 506 2.42 -64.32 19.67
CA GLU A 506 3.76 -64.33 20.35
C GLU A 506 5.08 -64.38 19.51
N SER A 507 6.26 -63.90 19.99
CA SER A 507 6.62 -62.81 20.95
C SER A 507 8.15 -62.47 20.91
N SER A 508 8.56 -61.34 21.54
CA SER A 508 9.93 -60.98 22.03
C SER A 508 11.08 -60.59 21.03
N PHE A 509 12.22 -60.01 21.46
CA PHE A 509 12.43 -58.60 21.94
C PHE A 509 13.95 -58.15 21.93
N LEU A 510 14.26 -56.95 21.38
CA LEU A 510 15.45 -56.05 21.59
C LEU A 510 16.93 -56.37 21.10
N PRO A 511 17.80 -55.31 20.88
CA PRO A 511 19.22 -55.38 20.41
C PRO A 511 20.27 -54.72 21.38
N PRO A 512 21.56 -54.51 20.98
CA PRO A 512 22.19 -53.14 21.07
C PRO A 512 23.40 -52.73 20.14
N SER A 513 23.52 -51.42 19.85
CA SER A 513 24.71 -50.48 19.71
C SER A 513 25.99 -50.75 18.86
N TRP A 514 26.58 -49.67 18.25
CA TRP A 514 28.00 -49.13 18.33
C TRP A 514 28.43 -48.22 17.13
N GLU A 515 29.66 -47.63 17.12
CA GLU A 515 30.08 -46.39 16.37
C GLU A 515 31.34 -46.50 15.41
N GLU A 516 31.78 -45.35 14.84
CA GLU A 516 32.81 -45.00 13.79
C GLU A 516 34.17 -45.76 13.63
N PRO A 517 34.89 -45.62 12.47
CA PRO A 517 36.12 -44.77 12.35
C PRO A 517 36.44 -44.16 10.93
N SER A 518 37.69 -43.69 10.66
CA SER A 518 38.04 -42.69 9.60
C SER A 518 39.41 -42.81 8.83
N ASN A 519 39.54 -42.01 7.73
CA ASN A 519 40.75 -41.36 7.09
C ASN A 519 41.74 -42.03 6.06
N HIS A 520 41.85 -41.38 4.87
CA HIS A 520 43.04 -41.18 3.96
C HIS A 520 43.72 -42.39 3.20
N PRO A 521 44.69 -42.21 2.25
CA PRO A 521 44.49 -41.76 0.84
C PRO A 521 45.34 -42.48 -0.28
N ALA A 522 45.19 -42.07 -1.57
CA ALA A 522 46.23 -41.90 -2.65
C ALA A 522 46.09 -42.60 -4.06
N SER A 523 46.32 -41.76 -5.10
CA SER A 523 46.99 -41.90 -6.42
C SER A 523 46.71 -42.99 -7.53
N HIS A 524 46.96 -42.54 -8.78
CA HIS A 524 47.26 -43.23 -10.06
C HIS A 524 46.16 -43.54 -11.13
N LEU A 525 46.47 -43.07 -12.36
CA LEU A 525 46.01 -43.47 -13.70
C LEU A 525 47.06 -44.45 -14.34
N PRO A 526 46.91 -45.08 -15.54
CA PRO A 526 45.93 -44.82 -16.63
C PRO A 526 45.37 -46.04 -17.46
N SER A 527 44.33 -45.76 -18.26
CA SER A 527 44.12 -46.20 -19.69
C SER A 527 43.54 -47.58 -20.12
N ARG A 528 42.88 -47.50 -21.31
CA ARG A 528 42.69 -48.48 -22.42
C ARG A 528 41.53 -49.51 -22.43
N GLY A 529 40.84 -49.55 -23.59
CA GLY A 529 39.96 -50.64 -24.08
C GLY A 529 38.46 -50.48 -23.75
N ALA A 530 37.44 -50.42 -24.62
CA ALA A 530 37.21 -50.32 -26.08
C ALA A 530 36.26 -51.43 -26.62
N SER A 531 35.04 -51.05 -27.04
CA SER A 531 33.98 -51.88 -27.69
C SER A 531 33.38 -53.02 -26.81
N VAL A 532 32.16 -53.54 -26.99
CA VAL A 532 31.31 -53.77 -28.20
C VAL A 532 29.80 -53.57 -27.87
N ASN A 533 29.01 -53.14 -28.88
CA ASN A 533 27.52 -53.08 -28.89
C ASN A 533 26.92 -54.36 -29.52
N PRO A 534 25.69 -54.82 -29.17
CA PRO A 534 24.54 -54.41 -30.00
C PRO A 534 23.14 -54.31 -29.33
N ALA A 535 22.47 -53.21 -29.70
CA ALA A 535 21.04 -52.94 -29.93
C ALA A 535 19.94 -54.02 -29.77
N VAL A 536 18.77 -53.53 -29.30
CA VAL A 536 17.44 -53.83 -29.89
C VAL A 536 16.70 -52.48 -30.10
N HIS A 537 15.86 -52.37 -31.14
CA HIS A 537 15.16 -51.14 -31.56
C HIS A 537 13.80 -50.92 -30.88
N GLN A 538 13.30 -49.68 -30.83
CA GLN A 538 12.15 -49.21 -31.64
C GLN A 538 12.01 -47.65 -31.64
N PRO A 539 11.14 -47.03 -32.47
CA PRO A 539 11.58 -45.91 -33.33
C PRO A 539 11.19 -44.48 -32.88
N ALA A 540 11.67 -43.51 -33.66
CA ALA A 540 11.51 -42.07 -33.45
C ALA A 540 10.25 -41.46 -34.10
N PHE A 541 9.91 -40.25 -33.67
CA PHE A 541 9.20 -39.25 -34.48
C PHE A 541 10.20 -38.22 -35.02
N ALA A 542 9.93 -37.70 -36.22
CA ALA A 542 10.77 -36.72 -36.93
C ALA A 542 10.12 -35.31 -36.93
N PRO A 543 10.89 -34.23 -37.14
CA PRO A 543 10.41 -32.85 -36.97
C PRO A 543 9.76 -32.27 -38.24
N LEU A 544 9.18 -31.08 -38.09
CA LEU A 544 8.87 -30.14 -39.16
C LEU A 544 9.43 -28.75 -38.80
N GLU A 545 10.19 -28.17 -39.71
CA GLU A 545 10.58 -26.75 -39.75
C GLU A 545 9.38 -25.94 -40.32
N ASP A 546 9.25 -24.62 -40.26
CA ASP A 546 10.25 -23.56 -40.51
C ASP A 546 9.78 -22.21 -39.89
N VAL A 547 10.72 -21.29 -39.63
CA VAL A 547 10.57 -19.81 -39.67
C VAL A 547 11.93 -19.17 -39.36
N PRO A 548 12.37 -18.12 -40.08
CA PRO A 548 13.80 -17.94 -40.37
C PRO A 548 14.67 -17.34 -39.26
N THR A 549 15.95 -17.69 -39.31
CA THR A 549 17.02 -17.12 -38.49
C THR A 549 17.29 -15.65 -38.82
N ASN A 550 17.22 -14.79 -37.80
CA ASN A 550 18.09 -13.62 -37.68
C ASN A 550 18.97 -13.80 -36.44
N GLY A 551 20.26 -13.48 -36.55
CA GLY A 551 21.27 -13.94 -35.59
C GLY A 551 21.30 -13.16 -34.28
N ALA A 552 20.76 -13.74 -33.21
CA ALA A 552 21.15 -13.46 -31.84
C ALA A 552 22.13 -14.54 -31.36
N VAL A 553 23.24 -14.13 -30.72
CA VAL A 553 24.30 -15.05 -30.29
C VAL A 553 23.85 -15.83 -29.06
N SER A 554 23.74 -17.15 -29.16
CA SER A 554 23.62 -18.02 -27.97
C SER A 554 24.85 -17.83 -27.07
N PRO A 555 24.70 -17.70 -25.74
CA PRO A 555 25.84 -17.49 -24.83
C PRO A 555 26.93 -18.55 -25.04
N ALA A 556 28.09 -18.12 -25.54
CA ALA A 556 29.05 -19.04 -26.14
C ALA A 556 29.82 -19.86 -25.08
N VAL A 557 29.36 -21.10 -24.85
CA VAL A 557 30.11 -22.14 -24.15
C VAL A 557 30.61 -23.15 -25.19
N SER A 558 31.93 -23.30 -25.32
CA SER A 558 32.53 -24.23 -26.28
C SER A 558 32.28 -25.68 -25.87
N GLY A 559 31.69 -26.47 -26.77
CA GLY A 559 31.28 -27.84 -26.47
C GLY A 559 32.46 -28.80 -26.24
N HIS A 560 32.68 -29.20 -24.99
CA HIS A 560 33.56 -30.31 -24.63
C HIS A 560 32.91 -31.25 -23.60
N LEU A 561 32.71 -32.49 -24.05
CA LEU A 561 32.56 -33.73 -23.27
C LEU A 561 31.66 -33.70 -22.02
N VAL A 562 30.42 -34.17 -22.19
CA VAL A 562 29.53 -34.58 -21.09
C VAL A 562 30.24 -35.60 -20.20
N THR A 563 30.47 -35.23 -18.95
CA THR A 563 30.66 -36.20 -17.85
C THR A 563 29.37 -36.26 -17.03
N VAL A 564 28.90 -37.48 -16.71
CA VAL A 564 27.69 -37.67 -15.90
C VAL A 564 28.04 -37.51 -14.43
N GLY A 565 28.13 -36.25 -13.99
CA GLY A 565 28.44 -35.86 -12.63
C GLY A 565 28.09 -34.39 -12.39
N ARG A 566 27.76 -34.04 -11.14
CA ARG A 566 27.48 -32.64 -10.77
C ARG A 566 28.81 -31.90 -10.69
N SER A 567 29.08 -30.99 -11.63
CA SER A 567 30.26 -30.12 -11.58
C SER A 567 30.27 -29.35 -10.24
N PRO A 568 31.34 -29.44 -9.44
CA PRO A 568 31.40 -28.77 -8.14
C PRO A 568 31.76 -27.28 -8.25
N THR A 569 32.00 -26.78 -9.47
CA THR A 569 32.54 -25.45 -9.75
C THR A 569 31.70 -24.71 -10.78
N GLN A 570 31.08 -23.61 -10.35
CA GLN A 570 30.36 -22.68 -11.22
C GLN A 570 31.28 -21.52 -11.63
N PHE A 571 31.30 -21.18 -12.91
CA PHE A 571 32.05 -20.02 -13.42
C PHE A 571 31.45 -18.68 -12.97
N VAL A 572 32.33 -17.72 -12.72
CA VAL A 572 31.94 -16.37 -12.27
C VAL A 572 31.51 -15.53 -13.47
N GLN A 573 30.22 -15.18 -13.54
CA GLN A 573 29.62 -14.41 -14.63
C GLN A 573 28.71 -13.32 -14.06
N SER A 574 28.68 -12.15 -14.70
CA SER A 574 27.79 -11.05 -14.28
C SER A 574 26.32 -11.41 -14.53
N LEU A 575 25.42 -10.91 -13.68
CA LEU A 575 23.97 -10.88 -13.96
C LEU A 575 23.55 -9.56 -14.61
N ASP A 576 24.31 -8.50 -14.38
CA ASP A 576 24.05 -7.14 -14.86
C ASP A 576 24.61 -6.87 -16.27
N GLN A 577 25.67 -7.60 -16.65
CA GLN A 577 26.38 -7.47 -17.94
C GLN A 577 26.21 -8.71 -18.83
N LEU A 578 24.97 -9.16 -19.01
CA LEU A 578 24.61 -10.17 -20.01
C LEU A 578 24.21 -9.46 -21.31
N GLU A 579 24.72 -9.91 -22.45
CA GLU A 579 24.44 -9.26 -23.75
C GLU A 579 23.10 -9.76 -24.30
N GLY A 580 22.10 -8.87 -24.35
CA GLY A 580 20.76 -9.16 -24.88
C GLY A 580 19.83 -9.92 -23.94
N PHE A 581 20.17 -10.04 -22.65
CA PHE A 581 19.33 -10.66 -21.63
C PHE A 581 19.31 -9.84 -20.32
N SER A 582 18.13 -9.70 -19.74
CA SER A 582 17.93 -9.15 -18.40
C SER A 582 17.56 -10.26 -17.39
N ALA A 583 17.97 -10.07 -16.13
CA ALA A 583 17.89 -11.08 -15.08
C ALA A 583 16.88 -10.67 -13.99
N HIS A 584 15.92 -11.55 -13.69
CA HIS A 584 14.84 -11.29 -12.72
C HIS A 584 14.77 -12.39 -11.65
N LEU A 585 14.73 -12.02 -10.38
CA LEU A 585 14.72 -12.97 -9.25
C LEU A 585 13.37 -13.71 -9.14
N PHE A 586 13.41 -15.01 -8.82
CA PHE A 586 12.22 -15.74 -8.35
C PHE A 586 12.02 -15.54 -6.83
N GLY A 587 10.85 -15.03 -6.44
CA GLY A 587 10.39 -15.06 -5.05
C GLY A 587 10.11 -16.48 -4.57
N ALA A 588 10.13 -16.71 -3.25
CA ALA A 588 9.96 -18.04 -2.65
C ALA A 588 8.57 -18.70 -2.88
N SER A 589 7.59 -17.92 -3.39
CA SER A 589 6.23 -18.33 -3.76
C SER A 589 5.92 -18.11 -5.25
N ALA A 590 6.94 -17.87 -6.08
CA ALA A 590 6.76 -17.66 -7.52
C ALA A 590 6.34 -18.94 -8.26
N GLU A 591 5.85 -18.78 -9.49
CA GLU A 591 5.44 -19.89 -10.39
C GLU A 591 6.52 -20.96 -10.62
N SER A 592 7.79 -20.57 -10.52
CA SER A 592 8.96 -21.45 -10.61
C SER A 592 9.61 -21.60 -9.24
N ASP A 593 9.24 -22.65 -8.50
CA ASP A 593 9.70 -22.90 -7.14
C ASP A 593 11.24 -23.00 -7.05
N PRO A 594 11.94 -22.08 -6.34
CA PRO A 594 13.38 -22.16 -6.16
C PRO A 594 13.84 -23.41 -5.37
N TRP A 595 12.97 -23.98 -4.53
CA TRP A 595 13.24 -25.23 -3.80
C TRP A 595 13.15 -26.48 -4.67
N LEU A 596 12.44 -26.41 -5.80
CA LEU A 596 12.50 -27.40 -6.87
C LEU A 596 13.73 -27.17 -7.75
N LEU A 597 13.96 -25.93 -8.23
CA LEU A 597 15.05 -25.57 -9.14
C LEU A 597 16.44 -25.95 -8.61
N ARG A 598 16.69 -25.89 -7.28
CA ARG A 598 17.97 -26.31 -6.67
C ARG A 598 18.37 -27.77 -6.94
N HIS A 599 17.42 -28.62 -7.35
CA HIS A 599 17.65 -30.03 -7.67
C HIS A 599 18.00 -30.24 -9.16
N CYS A 600 17.85 -29.22 -10.01
CA CYS A 600 18.16 -29.31 -11.43
C CYS A 600 19.68 -29.39 -11.70
N SER A 601 20.03 -30.03 -12.83
CA SER A 601 21.39 -30.03 -13.38
C SER A 601 21.63 -28.79 -14.23
N PHE A 602 22.24 -27.76 -13.63
CA PHE A 602 22.79 -26.61 -14.35
C PHE A 602 24.12 -26.97 -15.02
N ASP A 603 24.52 -26.21 -16.03
CA ASP A 603 25.85 -26.28 -16.66
C ASP A 603 26.93 -25.59 -15.79
N ASP A 604 28.19 -25.59 -16.25
CA ASP A 604 29.31 -24.93 -15.54
C ASP A 604 29.17 -23.40 -15.49
N ALA A 605 28.41 -22.77 -16.40
CA ALA A 605 28.07 -21.35 -16.27
C ALA A 605 27.04 -21.14 -15.14
N GLY A 606 26.30 -22.17 -14.75
CA GLY A 606 25.20 -22.14 -13.78
C GLY A 606 23.87 -21.76 -14.44
N VAL A 607 23.69 -22.10 -15.71
CA VAL A 607 22.47 -21.90 -16.50
C VAL A 607 21.75 -23.24 -16.72
N LYS A 608 20.42 -23.19 -16.87
CA LYS A 608 19.57 -24.29 -17.30
C LYS A 608 18.48 -23.77 -18.21
N CYS A 609 18.41 -24.28 -19.44
CA CYS A 609 17.29 -24.02 -20.34
C CYS A 609 16.17 -25.05 -20.15
N PHE A 610 14.93 -24.58 -20.08
CA PHE A 610 13.72 -25.38 -20.24
C PHE A 610 12.96 -24.85 -21.46
N TYR A 611 13.12 -25.53 -22.59
CA TYR A 611 12.60 -25.17 -23.92
C TYR A 611 13.05 -23.77 -24.42
N LYS A 612 12.33 -22.70 -24.08
CA LYS A 612 12.70 -21.31 -24.43
C LYS A 612 13.02 -20.43 -23.20
N VAL A 613 12.75 -20.93 -21.98
CA VAL A 613 12.97 -20.17 -20.74
C VAL A 613 14.32 -20.55 -20.14
N HIS A 614 15.12 -19.55 -19.78
CA HIS A 614 16.47 -19.74 -19.24
C HIS A 614 16.49 -19.41 -17.75
N PHE A 615 17.06 -20.30 -16.95
CA PHE A 615 17.15 -20.20 -15.49
C PHE A 615 18.62 -20.14 -15.08
N ARG A 616 18.96 -19.18 -14.22
CA ARG A 616 20.32 -18.92 -13.76
C ARG A 616 20.39 -19.16 -12.25
N ASN A 617 21.08 -20.22 -11.84
CA ASN A 617 21.39 -20.48 -10.44
C ASN A 617 22.51 -19.53 -9.99
N ALA A 618 22.21 -18.60 -9.08
CA ALA A 618 23.22 -17.66 -8.61
C ALA A 618 24.27 -18.32 -7.71
N GLY A 619 24.06 -19.55 -7.26
CA GLY A 619 24.96 -20.34 -6.42
C GLY A 619 24.57 -20.27 -4.92
N GLY A 620 24.67 -21.37 -4.16
CA GLY A 620 25.07 -22.71 -4.58
C GLY A 620 24.96 -23.71 -3.42
N VAL A 621 23.90 -24.54 -3.46
CA VAL A 621 23.37 -25.36 -2.35
C VAL A 621 22.97 -24.51 -1.14
N PRO A 622 21.68 -24.51 -0.70
CA PRO A 622 21.32 -23.83 0.52
C PRO A 622 22.03 -24.47 1.71
N THR A 623 22.73 -23.67 2.51
CA THR A 623 22.89 -23.98 3.94
C THR A 623 21.49 -24.08 4.55
N ALA A 624 21.32 -24.86 5.63
CA ALA A 624 20.01 -25.23 6.16
C ALA A 624 19.06 -24.02 6.40
N ASP A 625 19.63 -22.85 6.66
CA ASP A 625 18.95 -21.61 7.05
C ASP A 625 18.81 -20.57 5.90
N LYS A 626 19.11 -20.91 4.64
CA LYS A 626 19.08 -19.95 3.50
C LYS A 626 18.22 -20.42 2.32
N ILE A 627 17.61 -19.47 1.61
CA ILE A 627 16.78 -19.73 0.43
C ILE A 627 17.63 -19.98 -0.82
N PRO A 628 17.20 -20.84 -1.77
CA PRO A 628 17.93 -21.06 -3.03
C PRO A 628 17.72 -19.89 -4.00
N VAL A 629 18.81 -19.26 -4.45
CA VAL A 629 18.73 -18.08 -5.30
C VAL A 629 18.79 -18.44 -6.79
N HIS A 630 17.68 -18.20 -7.49
CA HIS A 630 17.56 -18.41 -8.93
C HIS A 630 17.00 -17.16 -9.61
N PHE A 631 17.46 -16.89 -10.83
CA PHE A 631 16.96 -15.82 -11.70
C PHE A 631 16.39 -16.41 -12.99
N MET A 632 15.31 -15.84 -13.52
CA MET A 632 14.96 -15.97 -14.93
C MET A 632 15.90 -15.08 -15.75
N LEU A 633 16.34 -15.57 -16.91
CA LEU A 633 16.96 -14.75 -17.95
C LEU A 633 15.94 -14.56 -19.08
N ALA A 634 15.38 -13.36 -19.19
CA ALA A 634 14.53 -12.96 -20.30
C ALA A 634 15.40 -12.33 -21.40
N ALA A 635 15.08 -12.58 -22.67
CA ALA A 635 15.73 -11.89 -23.78
C ALA A 635 15.11 -10.49 -23.94
N ASP A 636 15.95 -9.47 -24.13
CA ASP A 636 15.51 -8.07 -24.07
C ASP A 636 14.59 -7.67 -25.24
N ASP A 637 14.61 -8.43 -26.34
CA ASP A 637 13.76 -8.24 -27.52
C ASP A 637 12.27 -8.52 -27.19
N LEU A 638 11.99 -9.46 -26.29
CA LEU A 638 10.64 -9.77 -25.81
C LEU A 638 9.97 -8.56 -25.13
N ALA A 639 10.76 -7.68 -24.50
CA ALA A 639 10.27 -6.48 -23.83
C ALA A 639 10.00 -5.30 -24.77
N THR A 640 10.35 -5.39 -26.07
CA THR A 640 10.33 -4.25 -27.01
C THR A 640 8.98 -3.53 -27.08
N SER A 641 7.85 -4.26 -27.08
CA SER A 641 6.51 -3.65 -27.09
C SER A 641 6.23 -2.88 -25.79
N ALA A 642 6.53 -3.48 -24.64
CA ALA A 642 6.32 -2.85 -23.34
C ALA A 642 7.19 -1.59 -23.16
N LYS A 643 8.44 -1.62 -23.64
CA LYS A 643 9.30 -0.42 -23.71
C LYS A 643 8.65 0.70 -24.51
N GLN A 644 8.09 0.40 -25.69
CA GLN A 644 7.40 1.37 -26.54
C GLN A 644 6.16 1.97 -25.87
N GLU A 645 5.34 1.16 -25.18
CA GLU A 645 4.16 1.63 -24.42
C GLU A 645 4.52 2.68 -23.36
N THR A 646 5.70 2.59 -22.76
CA THR A 646 6.23 3.56 -21.78
C THR A 646 7.12 4.66 -22.36
N SER A 647 7.48 4.61 -23.65
CA SER A 647 8.46 5.53 -24.22
C SER A 647 7.82 6.85 -24.63
N CYS A 648 8.23 7.94 -23.97
CA CYS A 648 7.82 9.30 -24.33
C CYS A 648 8.57 9.86 -25.56
N ARG A 649 9.14 9.00 -26.42
CA ARG A 649 10.13 9.38 -27.44
C ARG A 649 9.67 9.00 -28.85
N PHE A 650 9.89 9.89 -29.82
CA PHE A 650 9.68 9.58 -31.23
C PHE A 650 10.85 8.73 -31.76
N SER A 651 10.54 7.68 -32.55
CA SER A 651 11.54 6.73 -33.04
C SER A 651 12.48 7.36 -34.07
N GLY A 652 13.73 7.62 -33.68
CA GLY A 652 14.79 8.04 -34.61
C GLY A 652 16.05 8.63 -33.96
N ASP A 653 15.92 9.29 -32.80
CA ASP A 653 17.07 9.99 -32.19
C ASP A 653 18.04 9.04 -31.49
N ALA A 654 19.31 9.08 -31.91
CA ALA A 654 20.41 8.37 -31.27
C ALA A 654 20.75 9.03 -29.91
N THR A 655 20.11 8.57 -28.82
CA THR A 655 20.23 9.19 -27.48
C THR A 655 21.66 9.45 -26.98
N ARG A 656 22.64 8.65 -27.41
CA ARG A 656 24.07 8.88 -27.13
C ARG A 656 24.61 10.15 -27.79
N GLU A 657 24.21 10.40 -29.04
CA GLU A 657 24.63 11.59 -29.79
C GLU A 657 24.00 12.86 -29.22
N GLU A 658 22.75 12.81 -28.75
CA GLU A 658 22.15 13.92 -28.02
C GLU A 658 22.96 14.21 -26.74
N LEU A 659 23.26 13.20 -25.92
CA LEU A 659 24.04 13.38 -24.69
C LEU A 659 25.44 13.95 -24.99
N ASN A 660 26.15 13.42 -25.99
CA ASN A 660 27.48 13.90 -26.38
C ASN A 660 27.45 15.33 -26.98
N ARG A 661 26.32 15.76 -27.57
CA ARG A 661 26.10 17.12 -28.07
C ARG A 661 25.77 18.11 -26.96
N LEU A 662 25.05 17.66 -25.91
CA LEU A 662 24.74 18.46 -24.73
C LEU A 662 25.93 18.58 -23.76
N VAL A 663 26.76 17.53 -23.66
CA VAL A 663 27.98 17.49 -22.84
C VAL A 663 29.12 16.89 -23.67
N PRO A 664 30.00 17.72 -24.25
CA PRO A 664 31.20 17.28 -24.94
C PRO A 664 32.10 16.42 -24.05
N HIS A 665 32.87 15.52 -24.64
CA HIS A 665 33.62 14.48 -23.92
C HIS A 665 34.56 15.05 -22.83
N ASP A 666 35.41 16.02 -23.16
CA ASP A 666 36.32 16.68 -22.21
C ASP A 666 35.59 17.36 -21.03
N TYR A 667 34.39 17.89 -21.29
CA TYR A 667 33.52 18.50 -20.26
C TYR A 667 32.96 17.41 -19.35
N GLY A 668 32.48 16.31 -19.95
CA GLY A 668 31.97 15.14 -19.25
C GLY A 668 33.02 14.46 -18.36
N GLN A 669 34.26 14.33 -18.83
CA GLN A 669 35.37 13.82 -18.04
C GLN A 669 35.55 14.61 -16.73
N ARG A 670 35.59 15.95 -16.80
CA ARG A 670 35.71 16.83 -15.63
C ARG A 670 34.48 16.76 -14.71
N LEU A 671 33.27 16.64 -15.27
CA LEU A 671 32.06 16.43 -14.46
C LEU A 671 32.11 15.13 -13.66
N VAL A 672 32.65 14.03 -14.22
CA VAL A 672 32.86 12.79 -13.46
C VAL A 672 33.91 12.98 -12.35
N SER A 673 35.01 13.70 -12.61
CA SER A 673 35.99 14.05 -11.58
C SER A 673 35.33 14.80 -10.40
N LEU A 674 34.44 15.75 -10.70
CA LEU A 674 33.66 16.47 -9.70
C LEU A 674 32.64 15.58 -8.99
N PHE A 675 31.90 14.72 -9.69
CA PHE A 675 30.98 13.74 -9.10
C PHE A 675 31.69 12.85 -8.06
N ILE A 676 32.90 12.38 -8.38
CA ILE A 676 33.68 11.48 -7.51
C ILE A 676 34.23 12.20 -6.27
N LYS A 677 34.37 13.53 -6.34
CA LYS A 677 34.80 14.41 -5.24
C LYS A 677 33.63 14.92 -4.37
N TYR A 678 32.49 15.28 -5.00
CA TYR A 678 31.38 16.03 -4.39
C TYR A 678 30.06 15.26 -4.24
N VAL A 679 29.90 14.08 -4.85
CA VAL A 679 28.69 13.25 -4.74
C VAL A 679 29.01 11.86 -4.20
N TRP A 680 30.01 11.18 -4.76
CA TRP A 680 30.32 9.77 -4.46
C TRP A 680 30.58 9.47 -2.96
N PRO A 681 31.26 10.30 -2.15
CA PRO A 681 31.46 9.99 -0.73
C PRO A 681 30.15 10.04 0.10
N ALA A 682 29.18 10.85 -0.31
CA ALA A 682 27.83 10.81 0.24
C ALA A 682 27.06 9.60 -0.31
N LEU A 683 27.10 9.39 -1.63
CA LEU A 683 26.26 8.43 -2.34
C LEU A 683 27.10 7.58 -3.34
N PRO A 684 27.81 6.54 -2.87
CA PRO A 684 28.88 5.82 -3.60
C PRO A 684 28.33 4.77 -4.58
N LEU A 685 27.33 5.15 -5.37
CA LEU A 685 26.60 4.23 -6.25
C LEU A 685 27.44 3.72 -7.42
N ILE A 686 28.52 4.40 -7.81
CA ILE A 686 29.29 4.07 -9.02
C ILE A 686 30.63 3.42 -8.67
N SER A 687 31.03 2.41 -9.43
CA SER A 687 32.33 1.74 -9.26
C SER A 687 33.45 2.55 -9.91
N ARG A 688 34.40 3.04 -9.11
CA ARG A 688 35.55 3.83 -9.60
C ARG A 688 36.31 3.12 -10.73
N SER A 689 36.52 1.81 -10.60
CA SER A 689 37.22 1.00 -11.60
C SER A 689 36.41 0.69 -12.87
N GLN A 690 35.08 0.88 -12.88
CA GLN A 690 34.28 0.84 -14.11
C GLN A 690 34.33 2.20 -14.86
N MET A 691 34.46 3.31 -14.12
CA MET A 691 34.69 4.64 -14.69
C MET A 691 36.16 4.89 -15.13
N GLY A 692 37.02 3.86 -15.11
CA GLY A 692 38.44 3.99 -15.46
C GLY A 692 39.32 4.75 -14.44
N LEU A 693 38.79 5.09 -13.26
CA LEU A 693 39.47 5.94 -12.27
C LEU A 693 40.46 5.14 -11.41
N THR A 694 41.59 5.75 -11.10
CA THR A 694 42.69 5.14 -10.31
C THR A 694 43.14 6.08 -9.17
N PRO A 695 43.93 5.62 -8.19
CA PRO A 695 44.43 6.50 -7.11
C PRO A 695 45.30 7.66 -7.62
N SER A 696 45.88 7.53 -8.82
CA SER A 696 46.74 8.52 -9.45
C SER A 696 46.08 9.30 -10.61
N CYS A 697 44.90 8.88 -11.07
CA CYS A 697 44.16 9.56 -12.13
C CYS A 697 42.71 9.84 -11.71
N SER A 698 42.43 11.11 -11.45
CA SER A 698 41.09 11.62 -11.09
C SER A 698 40.16 11.79 -12.29
N ILE A 699 40.67 11.65 -13.52
CA ILE A 699 39.96 11.85 -14.79
C ILE A 699 39.58 10.46 -15.35
N PRO A 700 38.32 10.24 -15.79
CA PRO A 700 37.90 8.94 -16.32
C PRO A 700 38.46 8.70 -17.73
N GLU A 701 38.83 7.46 -18.01
CA GLU A 701 39.27 7.02 -19.34
C GLU A 701 38.16 7.18 -20.39
N PRO A 702 38.46 7.57 -21.66
CA PRO A 702 37.43 7.83 -22.66
C PRO A 702 36.45 6.68 -22.92
N TRP A 703 36.97 5.45 -23.01
CA TRP A 703 36.17 4.23 -23.22
C TRP A 703 35.16 3.97 -22.10
N ALA A 704 35.38 4.50 -20.89
CA ALA A 704 34.49 4.30 -19.76
C ALA A 704 33.22 5.15 -19.89
N LEU A 705 33.32 6.36 -20.45
CA LEU A 705 32.15 7.21 -20.72
C LEU A 705 31.30 6.61 -21.86
N GLU A 706 31.94 6.09 -22.89
CA GLU A 706 31.29 5.40 -24.01
C GLU A 706 30.51 4.17 -23.56
N ARG A 707 31.09 3.35 -22.67
CA ARG A 707 30.45 2.14 -22.12
C ARG A 707 29.41 2.41 -21.03
N THR A 708 29.46 3.55 -20.34
CA THR A 708 28.48 3.86 -19.29
C THR A 708 27.10 4.16 -19.92
N PRO A 709 25.99 3.54 -19.49
CA PRO A 709 24.67 3.76 -20.07
C PRO A 709 24.24 5.23 -20.08
N VAL A 710 23.51 5.64 -21.13
CA VAL A 710 23.15 7.05 -21.38
C VAL A 710 22.39 7.66 -20.20
N HIS A 711 21.41 6.94 -19.64
CA HIS A 711 20.64 7.38 -18.49
C HIS A 711 21.52 7.70 -17.27
N LEU A 712 22.42 6.78 -16.93
CA LEU A 712 23.33 6.92 -15.79
C LEU A 712 24.33 8.06 -16.02
N LEU A 713 24.89 8.16 -17.22
CA LEU A 713 25.86 9.20 -17.55
C LEU A 713 25.21 10.60 -17.55
N ALA A 714 23.99 10.74 -18.07
CA ALA A 714 23.23 11.97 -18.02
C ALA A 714 22.93 12.41 -16.56
N ALA A 715 22.53 11.47 -15.70
CA ALA A 715 22.32 11.76 -14.27
C ALA A 715 23.63 12.12 -13.55
N VAL A 716 24.75 11.44 -13.84
CA VAL A 716 26.07 11.78 -13.28
C VAL A 716 26.49 13.20 -13.66
N TYR A 717 26.35 13.57 -14.93
CA TYR A 717 26.62 14.93 -15.39
C TYR A 717 25.69 15.94 -14.71
N ALA A 718 24.38 15.68 -14.66
CA ALA A 718 23.40 16.56 -14.02
C ALA A 718 23.63 16.73 -12.50
N SER A 719 24.06 15.67 -11.81
CA SER A 719 24.49 15.71 -10.41
C SER A 719 25.80 16.48 -10.19
N ALA A 720 26.68 16.52 -11.18
CA ALA A 720 27.98 17.19 -11.09
C ALA A 720 27.94 18.70 -11.45
N LEU A 721 27.00 19.13 -12.31
CA LEU A 721 26.89 20.52 -12.77
C LEU A 721 26.84 21.59 -11.66
N PRO A 722 26.18 21.39 -10.49
CA PRO A 722 26.25 22.34 -9.37
C PRO A 722 27.65 22.59 -8.83
N PHE A 723 28.59 21.66 -9.05
CA PHE A 723 29.97 21.75 -8.60
C PHE A 723 30.94 22.25 -9.68
N ALA A 724 30.49 22.51 -10.91
CA ALA A 724 31.33 22.97 -12.03
C ALA A 724 32.08 24.28 -11.73
N ALA A 725 31.54 25.14 -10.86
CA ALA A 725 32.22 26.32 -10.32
C ALA A 725 33.50 26.02 -9.49
N HIS A 726 33.78 24.75 -9.16
CA HIS A 726 34.98 24.29 -8.44
C HIS A 726 36.03 23.62 -9.37
N ASP A 727 35.87 23.73 -10.69
CA ASP A 727 36.87 23.37 -11.69
C ASP A 727 37.22 24.63 -12.52
N ASP A 728 38.51 24.94 -12.59
CA ASP A 728 39.03 26.20 -13.18
C ASP A 728 38.64 26.39 -14.67
N TYR A 729 38.34 25.30 -15.38
CA TYR A 729 37.95 25.31 -16.79
C TYR A 729 36.42 25.28 -16.95
N LEU A 730 35.72 24.41 -16.22
CA LEU A 730 34.26 24.33 -16.30
C LEU A 730 33.58 25.60 -15.79
N CYS A 731 34.11 26.25 -14.74
CA CYS A 731 33.57 27.51 -14.22
C CYS A 731 33.53 28.61 -15.28
N VAL A 732 34.57 28.69 -16.13
CA VAL A 732 34.62 29.65 -17.25
C VAL A 732 33.62 29.26 -18.34
N LEU A 733 33.61 27.99 -18.76
CA LEU A 733 32.68 27.54 -19.81
C LEU A 733 31.21 27.64 -19.40
N GLN A 734 30.87 27.38 -18.13
CA GLN A 734 29.51 27.46 -17.58
C GLN A 734 28.92 28.89 -17.68
N THR A 735 29.76 29.92 -17.80
CA THR A 735 29.32 31.31 -18.02
C THR A 735 28.79 31.55 -19.44
N TYR A 736 29.20 30.74 -20.42
CA TYR A 736 28.87 30.95 -21.85
C TYR A 736 28.07 29.81 -22.49
N ASN A 737 28.39 28.55 -22.15
CA ASN A 737 27.82 27.34 -22.74
C ASN A 737 27.61 26.27 -21.64
N ALA A 738 26.79 26.57 -20.63
CA ALA A 738 26.40 25.59 -19.62
C ALA A 738 25.52 24.49 -20.23
N PRO A 739 25.81 23.19 -20.00
CA PRO A 739 24.89 22.12 -20.36
C PRO A 739 23.53 22.25 -19.66
N PRO A 740 22.41 22.07 -20.37
CA PRO A 740 21.07 22.26 -19.81
C PRO A 740 20.68 21.11 -18.85
N ALA A 741 20.89 21.34 -17.56
CA ALA A 741 20.63 20.36 -16.50
C ALA A 741 19.21 19.76 -16.54
N ASP A 742 18.19 20.57 -16.87
CA ASP A 742 16.81 20.08 -17.00
C ASP A 742 16.62 19.08 -18.15
N ARG A 743 17.35 19.22 -19.26
CA ARG A 743 17.27 18.24 -20.36
C ARG A 743 18.01 16.95 -19.99
N LEU A 744 19.15 17.04 -19.29
CA LEU A 744 19.85 15.87 -18.76
C LEU A 744 18.99 15.09 -17.76
N TRP A 745 18.33 15.79 -16.82
CA TRP A 745 17.40 15.16 -15.87
C TRP A 745 16.15 14.59 -16.56
N ARG A 746 15.64 15.25 -17.60
CA ARG A 746 14.51 14.74 -18.38
C ARG A 746 14.89 13.48 -19.17
N MET A 747 16.03 13.49 -19.87
CA MET A 747 16.57 12.34 -20.58
C MET A 747 16.80 11.15 -19.63
N ALA A 748 17.34 11.40 -18.43
CA ALA A 748 17.50 10.36 -17.42
C ALA A 748 16.15 9.75 -16.98
N TYR A 749 15.10 10.56 -16.82
CA TYR A 749 13.75 10.07 -16.46
C TYR A 749 13.05 9.35 -17.61
N GLU A 750 13.07 9.92 -18.82
CA GLU A 750 12.53 9.30 -20.05
C GLU A 750 13.11 7.89 -20.25
N LEU A 751 14.42 7.73 -20.06
CA LEU A 751 15.09 6.44 -20.16
C LEU A 751 14.83 5.53 -18.96
N ILE A 752 14.72 6.03 -17.70
CA ILE A 752 14.31 5.19 -16.57
C ILE A 752 12.94 4.56 -16.86
N SER A 753 11.97 5.35 -17.31
CA SER A 753 10.61 4.89 -17.61
C SER A 753 10.54 3.82 -18.71
N GLU A 754 11.51 3.79 -19.63
CA GLU A 754 11.61 2.81 -20.70
C GLU A 754 12.38 1.54 -20.27
N GLU A 755 13.41 1.69 -19.43
CA GLU A 755 14.29 0.59 -19.02
C GLU A 755 13.75 -0.20 -17.80
N ILE A 756 12.61 0.19 -17.20
CA ILE A 756 11.97 -0.58 -16.11
C ILE A 756 11.54 -2.00 -16.52
N HIS A 757 11.37 -2.26 -17.83
CA HIS A 757 10.96 -3.57 -18.35
C HIS A 757 12.12 -4.56 -18.50
N THR A 758 13.36 -4.07 -18.60
CA THR A 758 14.58 -4.88 -18.60
C THR A 758 15.60 -4.24 -17.63
N PRO A 759 15.29 -4.19 -16.32
CA PRO A 759 16.05 -3.34 -15.42
C PRO A 759 17.46 -3.88 -15.17
N HIS A 760 18.44 -2.97 -15.24
CA HIS A 760 19.83 -3.19 -14.86
C HIS A 760 20.18 -2.35 -13.62
N LEU A 761 21.32 -2.62 -12.98
CA LEU A 761 21.82 -1.83 -11.84
C LEU A 761 21.96 -0.34 -12.18
N ALA A 762 22.25 -0.02 -13.45
CA ALA A 762 22.30 1.35 -13.98
C ALA A 762 20.97 2.12 -13.85
N VAL A 763 19.82 1.44 -13.96
CA VAL A 763 18.49 2.08 -13.78
C VAL A 763 18.31 2.52 -12.33
N LEU A 764 18.66 1.66 -11.37
CA LEU A 764 18.62 1.97 -9.93
C LEU A 764 19.62 3.08 -9.55
N GLN A 765 20.86 3.02 -10.06
CA GLN A 765 21.87 4.06 -9.86
C GLN A 765 21.34 5.43 -10.33
N THR A 766 20.66 5.47 -11.49
CA THR A 766 20.09 6.70 -12.07
C THR A 766 18.88 7.20 -11.28
N ALA A 767 17.97 6.32 -10.88
CA ALA A 767 16.76 6.67 -10.14
C ALA A 767 17.07 7.24 -8.74
N LEU A 768 18.09 6.70 -8.06
CA LEU A 768 18.60 7.26 -6.81
C LEU A 768 19.23 8.66 -6.99
N LEU A 769 19.98 8.89 -8.08
CA LEU A 769 20.48 10.24 -8.39
C LEU A 769 19.34 11.21 -8.70
N TYR A 770 18.29 10.75 -9.39
CA TYR A 770 17.10 11.55 -9.73
C TYR A 770 16.25 11.93 -8.51
N LEU A 771 16.19 11.08 -7.46
CA LEU A 771 15.61 11.45 -6.15
C LEU A 771 16.33 12.64 -5.49
N HIS A 772 17.59 12.89 -5.84
CA HIS A 772 18.43 13.97 -5.33
C HIS A 772 18.70 15.09 -6.35
N ARG A 773 17.96 15.14 -7.47
CA ARG A 773 18.02 16.29 -8.38
C ARG A 773 17.81 17.60 -7.61
N PRO A 774 18.56 18.67 -7.91
CA PRO A 774 18.27 20.00 -7.39
C PRO A 774 16.83 20.41 -7.72
N LEU A 775 16.20 21.15 -6.81
CA LEU A 775 14.91 21.79 -7.03
C LEU A 775 15.13 23.25 -7.44
N ASP A 776 14.30 23.75 -8.35
CA ASP A 776 14.21 25.20 -8.61
C ASP A 776 13.75 25.98 -7.37
N GLU A 777 13.93 27.30 -7.40
CA GLU A 777 13.62 28.24 -6.32
C GLU A 777 12.19 28.12 -5.77
N ALA A 778 11.20 27.87 -6.64
CA ALA A 778 9.80 27.76 -6.26
C ALA A 778 9.54 26.39 -5.61
N ARG A 779 10.00 25.31 -6.24
CA ARG A 779 9.84 23.93 -5.74
C ARG A 779 10.60 23.69 -4.43
N ALA A 780 11.74 24.35 -4.23
CA ALA A 780 12.48 24.34 -2.97
C ALA A 780 11.66 24.89 -1.77
N SER A 781 10.65 25.72 -2.04
CA SER A 781 9.84 26.41 -1.03
C SER A 781 8.52 25.69 -0.67
N ILE A 782 8.07 24.72 -1.47
CA ILE A 782 6.77 24.01 -1.31
C ILE A 782 6.94 22.53 -0.92
N ALA A 783 5.87 21.87 -0.48
CA ALA A 783 5.91 20.44 -0.16
C ALA A 783 6.21 19.57 -1.41
N ASP A 784 6.81 18.39 -1.20
CA ASP A 784 6.98 17.41 -2.29
C ASP A 784 5.63 16.84 -2.73
N THR A 785 5.48 16.60 -4.03
CA THR A 785 4.28 15.97 -4.60
C THR A 785 4.29 14.45 -4.34
N PRO A 786 3.13 13.75 -4.41
CA PRO A 786 3.04 12.31 -4.17
C PRO A 786 4.02 11.46 -5.00
N PHE A 787 4.38 11.95 -6.20
CA PHE A 787 5.42 11.37 -7.08
C PHE A 787 6.67 10.92 -6.33
N VAL A 788 7.22 11.75 -5.42
CA VAL A 788 8.49 11.44 -4.74
C VAL A 788 8.38 10.18 -3.89
N TRP A 789 7.22 9.94 -3.29
CA TRP A 789 6.97 8.73 -2.50
C TRP A 789 6.71 7.52 -3.40
N SER A 790 5.84 7.66 -4.42
CA SER A 790 5.57 6.58 -5.39
C SER A 790 6.83 6.10 -6.09
N PHE A 791 7.75 7.01 -6.43
CA PHE A 791 9.02 6.70 -7.11
C PHE A 791 10.02 5.97 -6.19
N VAL A 792 9.97 6.16 -4.87
CA VAL A 792 10.68 5.29 -3.92
C VAL A 792 10.13 3.87 -3.99
N GLY A 793 8.80 3.70 -4.03
CA GLY A 793 8.16 2.40 -4.24
C GLY A 793 8.60 1.72 -5.55
N THR A 794 8.71 2.48 -6.65
CA THR A 794 9.28 1.97 -7.92
C THR A 794 10.72 1.50 -7.74
N ILE A 795 11.57 2.27 -7.05
CA ILE A 795 12.98 1.92 -6.81
C ILE A 795 13.11 0.66 -5.93
N VAL A 796 12.25 0.48 -4.93
CA VAL A 796 12.20 -0.74 -4.10
C VAL A 796 11.80 -1.95 -4.93
N GLY A 797 10.70 -1.86 -5.69
CA GLY A 797 10.27 -2.97 -6.55
C GLY A 797 11.31 -3.37 -7.62
N LEU A 798 11.99 -2.39 -8.23
CA LEU A 798 13.10 -2.66 -9.14
C LEU A 798 14.30 -3.35 -8.45
N ALA A 799 14.59 -2.99 -7.20
CA ALA A 799 15.64 -3.64 -6.40
C ALA A 799 15.24 -5.07 -5.97
N GLU A 800 13.96 -5.32 -5.75
CA GLU A 800 13.42 -6.66 -5.49
C GLU A 800 13.48 -7.55 -6.72
N SER A 801 13.03 -7.06 -7.89
CA SER A 801 13.17 -7.75 -9.18
C SER A 801 14.62 -8.09 -9.52
N LEU A 802 15.57 -7.20 -9.22
CA LEU A 802 17.00 -7.44 -9.38
C LEU A 802 17.63 -8.27 -8.24
N GLY A 803 16.88 -8.61 -7.19
CA GLY A 803 17.32 -9.44 -6.08
C GLY A 803 18.32 -8.81 -5.11
N LEU A 804 18.32 -7.47 -4.96
CA LEU A 804 19.24 -6.74 -4.09
C LEU A 804 18.96 -6.96 -2.59
N HIS A 805 17.77 -7.43 -2.21
CA HIS A 805 17.40 -7.75 -0.82
C HIS A 805 18.06 -9.04 -0.29
N ILE A 806 18.73 -9.81 -1.15
CA ILE A 806 19.39 -11.08 -0.79
C ILE A 806 20.91 -10.90 -0.75
N GLU A 807 21.57 -11.50 0.26
CA GLU A 807 23.01 -11.44 0.45
C GLU A 807 23.80 -12.14 -0.67
N CYS A 808 24.33 -11.34 -1.59
CA CYS A 808 25.04 -11.78 -2.78
C CYS A 808 26.52 -12.13 -2.56
N ARG A 809 27.09 -11.99 -1.34
CA ARG A 809 28.47 -12.42 -1.02
C ARG A 809 28.77 -13.84 -1.50
N MET A 810 27.83 -14.77 -1.40
CA MET A 810 28.01 -16.18 -1.77
C MET A 810 27.80 -16.51 -3.26
N TRP A 811 27.27 -15.60 -4.07
CA TRP A 811 26.88 -15.92 -5.45
C TRP A 811 28.07 -16.07 -6.42
N GLY A 812 27.90 -16.79 -7.53
CA GLY A 812 28.83 -16.92 -8.65
C GLY A 812 28.90 -15.68 -9.55
N ILE A 813 28.86 -14.46 -8.99
CA ILE A 813 28.93 -13.19 -9.73
C ILE A 813 30.23 -12.41 -9.42
N PRO A 814 30.68 -11.48 -10.29
CA PRO A 814 31.92 -10.75 -10.10
C PRO A 814 31.96 -9.96 -8.79
N ALA A 815 33.13 -9.91 -8.16
CA ALA A 815 33.30 -9.22 -6.87
C ALA A 815 32.97 -7.72 -6.93
N TRP A 816 33.09 -7.05 -8.08
CA TRP A 816 32.67 -5.65 -8.23
C TRP A 816 31.14 -5.51 -8.18
N GLU A 817 30.41 -6.47 -8.73
CA GLU A 817 28.95 -6.46 -8.82
C GLU A 817 28.32 -6.73 -7.45
N LYS A 818 28.90 -7.66 -6.67
CA LYS A 818 28.52 -7.88 -5.26
C LYS A 818 28.59 -6.60 -4.44
N ARG A 819 29.72 -5.89 -4.52
CA ARG A 819 29.95 -4.61 -3.84
C ARG A 819 28.96 -3.54 -4.31
N LEU A 820 28.66 -3.50 -5.62
CA LEU A 820 27.68 -2.56 -6.17
C LEU A 820 26.26 -2.85 -5.67
N ARG A 821 25.79 -4.10 -5.77
CA ARG A 821 24.46 -4.55 -5.29
C ARG A 821 24.25 -4.22 -3.81
N ARG A 822 25.24 -4.51 -2.95
CA ARG A 822 25.14 -4.23 -1.51
C ARG A 822 25.13 -2.73 -1.20
N ARG A 823 25.94 -1.91 -1.88
CA ARG A 823 25.85 -0.43 -1.73
C ARG A 823 24.55 0.16 -2.28
N LEU A 824 23.99 -0.41 -3.35
CA LEU A 824 22.67 -0.02 -3.87
C LEU A 824 21.55 -0.36 -2.89
N TRP A 825 21.51 -1.60 -2.37
CA TRP A 825 20.53 -2.02 -1.37
C TRP A 825 20.47 -1.05 -0.19
N TRP A 826 21.63 -0.80 0.43
CA TRP A 826 21.70 0.06 1.60
C TRP A 826 21.43 1.55 1.31
N ALA A 827 21.62 2.01 0.07
CA ALA A 827 21.20 3.36 -0.36
C ALA A 827 19.67 3.46 -0.49
N ILE A 828 19.01 2.43 -1.04
CA ILE A 828 17.56 2.36 -1.18
C ILE A 828 16.90 2.22 0.19
N TYR A 829 17.45 1.37 1.07
CA TYR A 829 17.06 1.27 2.47
C TYR A 829 17.14 2.64 3.17
N ALA A 830 18.26 3.36 3.04
CA ALA A 830 18.39 4.70 3.64
C ALA A 830 17.31 5.67 3.12
N GLU A 831 17.11 5.76 1.80
CA GLU A 831 16.08 6.63 1.22
C GLU A 831 14.67 6.27 1.68
N ASP A 832 14.33 4.98 1.81
CA ASP A 832 13.07 4.51 2.40
C ASP A 832 12.92 5.00 3.85
N LYS A 833 13.89 4.73 4.74
CA LYS A 833 13.76 5.08 6.18
C LYS A 833 13.71 6.58 6.42
N TRP A 834 14.58 7.36 5.77
CA TRP A 834 14.59 8.81 5.95
C TRP A 834 13.32 9.46 5.41
N ARG A 835 12.82 9.04 4.24
CA ARG A 835 11.58 9.59 3.67
C ARG A 835 10.34 9.15 4.45
N SER A 836 10.29 7.90 4.93
CA SER A 836 9.22 7.41 5.81
C SER A 836 9.06 8.28 7.05
N LEU A 837 10.16 8.51 7.78
CA LEU A 837 10.16 9.31 9.00
C LEU A 837 9.89 10.80 8.76
N LEU A 838 10.47 11.38 7.69
CA LEU A 838 10.31 12.80 7.36
C LEU A 838 8.94 13.14 6.74
N MET A 839 8.32 12.21 6.00
CA MET A 839 7.01 12.38 5.36
C MET A 839 5.85 11.80 6.19
N GLY A 840 6.13 11.07 7.28
CA GLY A 840 5.12 10.45 8.13
C GLY A 840 4.40 9.27 7.48
N ARG A 841 5.12 8.44 6.72
CA ARG A 841 4.57 7.32 5.94
C ARG A 841 5.14 5.97 6.42
N PRO A 842 4.43 4.84 6.22
CA PRO A 842 5.01 3.52 6.46
C PRO A 842 6.17 3.25 5.49
N PRO A 843 7.29 2.63 5.93
CA PRO A 843 8.35 2.19 5.03
C PRO A 843 7.88 1.09 4.09
N TYR A 844 8.47 1.07 2.89
CA TYR A 844 8.27 -0.01 1.92
C TYR A 844 9.07 -1.27 2.28
N ILE A 845 10.30 -1.11 2.79
CA ILE A 845 11.17 -2.25 3.11
C ILE A 845 10.87 -2.72 4.53
N HIS A 846 10.44 -3.96 4.72
CA HIS A 846 10.25 -4.56 6.04
C HIS A 846 11.38 -5.52 6.42
N ARG A 847 11.75 -5.54 7.71
CA ARG A 847 12.91 -6.30 8.24
C ARG A 847 12.81 -7.83 8.10
N SER A 848 11.65 -8.36 7.74
CA SER A 848 11.43 -9.78 7.44
C SER A 848 11.80 -10.17 6.01
N GLU A 849 11.89 -9.23 5.07
CA GLU A 849 11.95 -9.50 3.62
C GLU A 849 13.37 -9.41 3.01
N TRP A 850 14.42 -9.26 3.83
CA TRP A 850 15.80 -9.11 3.35
C TRP A 850 16.84 -9.72 4.32
N ASP A 851 18.00 -10.12 3.80
CA ASP A 851 19.05 -10.76 4.60
C ASP A 851 20.49 -10.26 4.34
N VAL A 852 20.64 -9.19 3.57
CA VAL A 852 21.93 -8.51 3.28
C VAL A 852 22.65 -8.11 4.58
N SER A 853 23.93 -8.45 4.71
CA SER A 853 24.72 -8.03 5.88
C SER A 853 25.07 -6.53 5.85
N GLU A 854 25.50 -5.97 6.99
CA GLU A 854 25.98 -4.59 7.11
C GLU A 854 27.16 -4.28 6.17
N LEU A 855 27.30 -2.99 5.79
CA LEU A 855 28.40 -2.54 4.94
C LEU A 855 29.73 -2.57 5.71
N ASP A 856 30.77 -3.13 5.10
CA ASP A 856 32.11 -3.18 5.66
C ASP A 856 33.15 -2.51 4.75
N GLY A 857 34.42 -2.49 5.16
CA GLY A 857 35.49 -1.86 4.38
C GLY A 857 35.74 -2.51 3.02
N ALA A 858 35.35 -3.77 2.82
CA ALA A 858 35.45 -4.47 1.57
C ALA A 858 34.49 -3.91 0.50
N ASP A 859 33.32 -3.38 0.88
CA ASP A 859 32.32 -2.85 -0.06
C ASP A 859 32.77 -1.64 -0.88
N PHE A 860 33.80 -0.94 -0.40
CA PHE A 860 34.35 0.27 -1.01
C PHE A 860 35.68 0.03 -1.75
N LEU A 861 36.10 -1.24 -1.89
CA LEU A 861 37.32 -1.63 -2.60
C LEU A 861 37.23 -1.41 -4.11
N TYR A 862 38.33 -0.94 -4.69
CA TYR A 862 38.50 -0.75 -6.13
C TYR A 862 39.86 -1.29 -6.60
N HIS A 863 39.94 -1.61 -7.89
CA HIS A 863 41.10 -2.27 -8.51
C HIS A 863 41.76 -1.34 -9.53
N THR A 864 43.10 -1.29 -9.53
CA THR A 864 43.89 -0.67 -10.59
C THR A 864 44.18 -1.68 -11.71
N ARG A 865 43.85 -1.34 -12.96
CA ARG A 865 44.38 -2.03 -14.14
C ARG A 865 45.71 -1.36 -14.52
N GLY A 866 46.78 -2.14 -14.69
CA GLY A 866 48.07 -1.66 -15.20
C GLY A 866 49.29 -1.82 -14.29
N ALA A 867 49.15 -2.28 -13.03
CA ALA A 867 50.31 -2.55 -12.16
C ALA A 867 51.09 -3.79 -12.64
N SER A 868 52.39 -3.64 -12.87
CA SER A 868 53.27 -4.70 -13.38
C SER A 868 53.65 -5.73 -12.32
N SER A 869 53.00 -6.90 -12.41
CA SER A 869 53.55 -8.22 -12.07
C SER A 869 54.32 -8.37 -10.74
N SER A 870 53.91 -7.67 -9.68
CA SER A 870 54.58 -7.73 -8.37
C SER A 870 53.68 -7.47 -7.15
N SER A 871 52.60 -6.70 -7.29
CA SER A 871 51.52 -6.66 -6.29
C SER A 871 50.14 -6.45 -6.93
N SER A 872 49.18 -7.30 -6.56
CA SER A 872 47.77 -7.16 -6.96
C SER A 872 47.09 -6.12 -6.07
N GLY A 873 47.35 -4.83 -6.34
CA GLY A 873 46.91 -3.68 -5.54
C GLY A 873 45.39 -3.56 -5.39
N VAL A 874 44.83 -4.22 -4.37
CA VAL A 874 43.46 -3.99 -3.89
C VAL A 874 43.51 -2.79 -2.95
N HIS A 875 43.02 -1.64 -3.43
CA HIS A 875 43.10 -0.39 -2.67
C HIS A 875 41.81 -0.14 -1.86
N GLN A 876 41.97 0.12 -0.57
CA GLN A 876 40.95 0.71 0.28
C GLN A 876 40.85 2.23 0.05
N PRO A 877 39.71 2.86 0.34
CA PRO A 877 39.65 4.30 0.60
C PRO A 877 40.65 4.67 1.72
N GLN A 878 41.37 5.78 1.57
CA GLN A 878 42.29 6.26 2.62
C GLN A 878 41.51 6.91 3.79
N ASP A 879 40.39 7.56 3.48
CA ASP A 879 39.47 8.15 4.45
C ASP A 879 38.25 7.26 4.72
N PRO A 880 37.65 7.31 5.92
CA PRO A 880 36.35 6.70 6.20
C PRO A 880 35.27 7.20 5.22
N VAL A 881 34.40 6.31 4.73
CA VAL A 881 33.36 6.69 3.76
C VAL A 881 32.11 7.22 4.47
N PRO A 882 31.70 8.50 4.27
CA PRO A 882 30.57 9.11 4.96
C PRO A 882 29.27 8.31 4.86
N PHE A 883 28.95 7.80 3.67
CA PHE A 883 27.79 6.96 3.39
C PHE A 883 27.55 5.84 4.42
N ARG A 884 28.61 5.16 4.89
CA ARG A 884 28.47 4.06 5.86
C ARG A 884 27.81 4.54 7.14
N TYR A 885 28.31 5.62 7.73
CA TYR A 885 27.77 6.15 8.99
C TYR A 885 26.33 6.63 8.85
N LEU A 886 25.93 7.13 7.66
CA LEU A 886 24.54 7.46 7.37
C LEU A 886 23.65 6.20 7.25
N VAL A 887 24.15 5.12 6.67
CA VAL A 887 23.45 3.82 6.63
C VAL A 887 23.26 3.28 8.05
N ASP A 888 24.32 3.29 8.88
CA ASP A 888 24.25 2.89 10.30
C ASP A 888 23.20 3.73 11.06
N LEU A 889 23.17 5.04 10.82
CA LEU A 889 22.18 5.98 11.38
C LEU A 889 20.76 5.73 10.86
N SER A 890 20.61 5.24 9.62
CA SER A 890 19.31 4.89 9.02
C SER A 890 18.67 3.68 9.73
N GLY A 891 19.48 2.74 10.22
CA GLY A 891 19.02 1.66 11.10
C GLY A 891 18.52 2.16 12.46
N ILE A 892 19.01 3.30 12.94
CA ILE A 892 18.46 3.98 14.14
C ILE A 892 17.17 4.74 13.77
N ALA A 893 17.08 5.34 12.59
CA ALA A 893 15.86 5.98 12.09
C ALA A 893 14.68 4.99 11.97
N GLU A 894 14.93 3.76 11.49
CA GLU A 894 13.95 2.67 11.51
C GLU A 894 13.46 2.36 12.92
N GLN A 895 14.36 2.15 13.88
CA GLN A 895 14.00 1.87 15.27
C GLN A 895 13.21 3.00 15.95
N ILE A 896 13.52 4.27 15.63
CA ILE A 896 12.74 5.44 16.08
C ILE A 896 11.34 5.41 15.44
N TYR A 897 11.23 5.09 14.16
CA TYR A 897 9.94 4.98 13.47
C TYR A 897 9.07 3.86 14.06
N GLU A 898 9.63 2.65 14.17
CA GLU A 898 8.96 1.48 14.75
C GLU A 898 8.51 1.72 16.20
N SER A 899 9.28 2.50 16.97
CA SER A 899 8.99 2.76 18.39
C SER A 899 7.96 3.88 18.61
N PHE A 900 7.96 4.93 17.81
CA PHE A 900 7.22 6.18 18.08
C PHE A 900 6.26 6.67 17.00
N TYR A 901 6.39 6.20 15.76
CA TYR A 901 5.75 6.81 14.57
C TYR A 901 4.97 5.84 13.67
N THR A 902 5.02 4.52 13.89
CA THR A 902 3.98 3.61 13.37
C THR A 902 2.60 4.03 13.92
N LEU A 903 1.52 3.76 13.17
CA LEU A 903 0.16 4.19 13.55
C LEU A 903 -0.23 3.71 14.96
N ARG A 904 -0.12 2.40 15.22
CA ARG A 904 -0.46 1.80 16.52
C ARG A 904 0.37 2.36 17.67
N LYS A 905 1.67 2.59 17.49
CA LYS A 905 2.53 3.20 18.54
C LYS A 905 2.23 4.68 18.73
N SER A 906 1.89 5.39 17.66
CA SER A 906 1.54 6.81 17.73
C SER A 906 0.30 7.05 18.57
N GLN A 907 -0.71 6.19 18.39
CA GLN A 907 -1.93 6.13 19.20
C GLN A 907 -1.64 5.65 20.64
N TYR A 908 -0.90 4.55 20.81
CA TYR A 908 -0.60 3.99 22.13
C TYR A 908 0.23 4.93 23.03
N LEU A 909 1.12 5.74 22.45
CA LEU A 909 2.00 6.67 23.15
C LEU A 909 1.48 8.13 23.15
N SER A 910 0.27 8.39 22.68
CA SER A 910 -0.29 9.75 22.57
C SER A 910 -0.30 10.50 23.90
N GLU A 911 -0.67 9.82 24.99
CA GLU A 911 -0.91 10.38 26.33
C GLU A 911 0.01 9.77 27.41
N ARG A 912 0.79 8.74 27.07
CA ARG A 912 1.50 7.89 28.05
C ARG A 912 2.94 8.35 28.34
N PHE A 913 3.12 9.55 28.90
CA PHE A 913 4.45 10.19 29.08
C PHE A 913 5.54 9.26 29.64
N ARG A 914 5.29 8.57 30.77
CA ARG A 914 6.29 7.65 31.37
C ARG A 914 6.71 6.52 30.40
N VAL A 915 5.76 5.95 29.65
CA VAL A 915 6.04 4.89 28.67
C VAL A 915 6.78 5.43 27.45
N SER A 916 6.45 6.64 26.99
CA SER A 916 7.19 7.33 25.94
C SER A 916 8.63 7.61 26.36
N HIS A 917 8.85 8.12 27.58
CA HIS A 917 10.17 8.37 28.16
C HIS A 917 11.05 7.11 28.19
N ASP A 918 10.52 6.00 28.73
CA ASP A 918 11.29 4.76 28.83
C ASP A 918 11.48 4.05 27.48
N THR A 919 10.61 4.33 26.49
CA THR A 919 10.84 3.95 25.08
C THR A 919 11.95 4.80 24.43
N GLY A 920 12.06 6.08 24.78
CA GLY A 920 13.00 7.03 24.18
C GLY A 920 14.43 6.93 24.69
N ARG A 921 14.60 6.59 25.98
CA ARG A 921 15.91 6.46 26.64
C ARG A 921 16.91 5.58 25.84
N PRO A 922 16.62 4.30 25.49
CA PRO A 922 17.55 3.46 24.74
C PRO A 922 17.79 3.92 23.29
N LEU A 923 16.95 4.80 22.74
CA LEU A 923 17.15 5.39 21.42
C LEU A 923 18.10 6.60 21.49
N LEU A 924 18.01 7.41 22.56
CA LEU A 924 18.97 8.49 22.84
C LEU A 924 20.37 7.93 23.17
N GLU A 925 20.44 6.83 23.92
CA GLU A 925 21.68 6.09 24.20
C GLU A 925 22.34 5.61 22.90
N LYS A 926 21.60 4.88 22.04
CA LYS A 926 22.10 4.43 20.72
C LYS A 926 22.57 5.57 19.81
N LEU A 927 21.86 6.71 19.82
CA LEU A 927 22.27 7.91 19.07
C LEU A 927 23.61 8.46 19.60
N ASN A 928 23.78 8.56 20.92
CA ASN A 928 25.02 9.01 21.56
C ASN A 928 26.19 8.06 21.30
N ASP A 929 25.94 6.75 21.33
CA ASP A 929 26.95 5.71 21.09
C ASP A 929 27.41 5.72 19.62
N TRP A 930 26.47 5.85 18.68
CA TRP A 930 26.78 6.07 17.27
C TRP A 930 27.62 7.35 17.06
N TYR A 931 27.27 8.47 17.71
CA TYR A 931 28.06 9.71 17.62
C TYR A 931 29.47 9.53 18.21
N SER A 932 29.58 8.72 19.25
CA SER A 932 30.83 8.36 19.92
C SER A 932 31.65 7.31 19.16
N SER A 933 31.08 6.68 18.12
CA SER A 933 31.78 5.78 17.19
C SER A 933 32.39 6.49 15.98
N LEU A 934 31.95 7.73 15.68
CA LEU A 934 32.45 8.51 14.53
C LEU A 934 33.98 8.74 14.60
N PRO A 935 34.71 8.77 13.48
CA PRO A 935 36.12 9.20 13.43
C PRO A 935 36.31 10.59 14.03
N GLU A 936 37.47 10.89 14.63
CA GLU A 936 37.72 12.22 15.23
C GLU A 936 37.59 13.37 14.21
N SER A 937 38.04 13.14 12.97
CA SER A 937 37.87 14.05 11.82
C SER A 937 36.42 14.24 11.37
N PHE A 938 35.51 13.35 11.81
CA PHE A 938 34.08 13.36 11.47
C PHE A 938 33.21 13.85 12.63
N ARG A 939 33.74 14.02 13.85
CA ARG A 939 33.01 14.63 14.98
C ARG A 939 33.04 16.15 14.85
N LEU A 940 32.09 16.84 15.49
CA LEU A 940 32.18 18.30 15.60
C LEU A 940 33.39 18.69 16.46
N PRO A 941 34.37 19.44 15.92
CA PRO A 941 35.49 19.92 16.72
C PRO A 941 35.01 20.97 17.73
N ASN A 942 35.84 21.24 18.74
CA ASN A 942 35.72 22.51 19.47
C ASN A 942 35.84 23.65 18.44
N TRP A 943 34.72 24.33 18.18
CA TRP A 943 34.46 25.21 17.02
C TRP A 943 35.21 26.56 17.09
N SER A 944 36.36 26.59 17.77
CA SER A 944 37.33 27.69 17.83
C SER A 944 38.48 27.52 16.83
N LYS A 945 38.66 26.33 16.24
CA LYS A 945 39.63 26.07 15.16
C LYS A 945 38.91 25.96 13.82
N SER A 946 39.09 26.96 12.96
CA SER A 946 38.78 26.82 11.53
C SER A 946 39.80 25.86 10.92
N VAL A 947 39.35 24.68 10.47
CA VAL A 947 40.20 23.70 9.80
C VAL A 947 39.96 23.80 8.30
N SER A 948 40.87 24.50 7.61
CA SER A 948 40.90 24.58 6.15
C SER A 948 41.10 23.19 5.52
N GLY A 949 40.11 22.72 4.75
CA GLY A 949 40.27 21.58 3.85
C GLY A 949 39.70 20.22 4.30
N LEU A 950 38.95 20.14 5.42
CA LEU A 950 38.17 18.92 5.71
C LEU A 950 37.03 18.73 4.69
N ALA A 951 36.71 17.47 4.37
CA ALA A 951 35.66 17.12 3.41
C ALA A 951 34.26 17.57 3.91
N PRO A 952 33.32 17.93 3.01
CA PRO A 952 32.08 18.62 3.40
C PRO A 952 31.00 17.73 4.06
N TYR A 953 31.17 16.42 4.04
CA TYR A 953 30.14 15.43 4.41
C TYR A 953 29.82 15.23 5.91
N PRO A 954 30.73 15.48 6.87
CA PRO A 954 30.37 15.38 8.29
C PRO A 954 29.17 16.28 8.64
N THR A 955 29.04 17.43 7.96
CA THR A 955 27.98 18.41 8.22
C THR A 955 26.58 17.85 7.97
N SER A 956 26.31 17.17 6.85
CA SER A 956 24.97 16.62 6.57
C SER A 956 24.66 15.40 7.43
N ILE A 957 25.67 14.60 7.78
CA ILE A 957 25.55 13.46 8.71
C ILE A 957 25.26 13.94 10.15
N HIS A 958 25.93 15.00 10.62
CA HIS A 958 25.59 15.66 11.88
C HIS A 958 24.17 16.23 11.89
N PHE A 959 23.74 16.84 10.78
CA PHE A 959 22.37 17.34 10.67
C PHE A 959 21.36 16.20 10.74
N ALA A 960 21.59 15.10 10.03
CA ALA A 960 20.77 13.89 10.08
C ALA A 960 20.65 13.34 11.53
N TYR A 961 21.78 13.24 12.24
CA TYR A 961 21.81 12.85 13.65
C TYR A 961 20.97 13.79 14.55
N LEU A 962 21.17 15.10 14.42
CA LEU A 962 20.41 16.11 15.18
C LEU A 962 18.90 16.04 14.89
N ILE A 963 18.51 15.71 13.65
CA ILE A 963 17.12 15.50 13.26
C ILE A 963 16.53 14.24 13.94
N LEU A 964 17.28 13.14 14.09
CA LEU A 964 16.78 11.96 14.84
C LEU A 964 16.65 12.22 16.34
N VAL A 965 17.61 12.90 16.95
CA VAL A 965 17.51 13.34 18.37
C VAL A 965 16.26 14.22 18.55
N LEU A 966 16.02 15.14 17.63
CA LEU A 966 14.82 15.98 17.59
C LEU A 966 13.53 15.16 17.41
N PHE A 967 13.51 14.14 16.55
CA PHE A 967 12.35 13.23 16.42
C PHE A 967 12.06 12.47 17.72
N VAL A 968 13.08 12.00 18.44
CA VAL A 968 12.84 11.37 19.76
C VAL A 968 12.22 12.38 20.72
N TYR A 969 12.79 13.59 20.90
CA TYR A 969 12.19 14.60 21.77
C TYR A 969 10.78 15.03 21.31
N ARG A 970 10.52 15.11 20.00
CA ARG A 970 9.18 15.39 19.46
C ARG A 970 8.16 14.30 19.79
N ALA A 971 8.58 13.06 19.95
CA ALA A 971 7.72 11.98 20.45
C ALA A 971 7.56 12.00 21.98
N LEU A 972 8.60 12.40 22.73
CA LEU A 972 8.54 12.56 24.20
C LEU A 972 7.64 13.72 24.65
N LEU A 973 7.62 14.83 23.89
CA LEU A 973 6.78 16.00 24.18
C LEU A 973 5.29 15.76 23.87
N ARG A 974 4.97 14.87 22.92
CA ARG A 974 3.59 14.56 22.48
C ARG A 974 2.61 14.34 23.65
N PRO A 975 2.87 13.44 24.63
CA PRO A 975 1.99 13.23 25.79
C PRO A 975 2.06 14.27 26.90
N MET A 976 2.85 15.34 26.76
CA MET A 976 2.84 16.46 27.73
C MET A 976 1.69 17.44 27.46
N ALA A 977 1.06 17.34 26.29
CA ALA A 977 0.09 18.28 25.77
C ALA A 977 -1.25 17.58 25.45
N ARG A 978 -2.34 17.93 26.16
CA ARG A 978 -3.69 17.41 25.84
C ARG A 978 -4.22 18.09 24.59
N SER A 979 -4.76 17.32 23.64
CA SER A 979 -5.61 17.90 22.62
C SER A 979 -6.85 18.52 23.27
N SER A 980 -7.22 19.73 22.86
CA SER A 980 -8.58 20.23 23.05
C SER A 980 -9.58 19.24 22.44
N SER A 981 -10.81 19.22 22.94
CA SER A 981 -11.92 18.53 22.26
C SER A 981 -11.96 18.93 20.78
N PRO A 982 -12.18 17.99 19.84
CA PRO A 982 -12.24 18.34 18.43
C PRO A 982 -13.39 19.33 18.17
N PRO A 983 -13.22 20.28 17.23
CA PRO A 983 -14.29 21.20 16.89
C PRO A 983 -15.49 20.42 16.33
N LEU A 984 -16.70 20.89 16.62
CA LEU A 984 -17.92 20.36 16.03
C LEU A 984 -17.85 20.58 14.51
N ILE A 985 -17.93 19.49 13.74
CA ILE A 985 -17.90 19.52 12.28
C ILE A 985 -19.34 19.46 11.78
N PHE A 986 -19.79 20.56 11.17
CA PHE A 986 -21.06 20.65 10.47
C PHE A 986 -20.82 20.52 8.96
N ASP A 987 -21.74 19.88 8.23
CA ASP A 987 -21.74 19.97 6.78
C ASP A 987 -22.17 21.38 6.36
N LEU A 988 -21.42 22.01 5.45
CA LEU A 988 -21.70 23.37 4.97
C LEU A 988 -23.02 23.44 4.18
N ASP A 989 -23.41 22.34 3.54
CA ASP A 989 -24.67 22.25 2.77
C ASP A 989 -25.89 21.98 3.69
N GLU A 990 -25.68 21.67 4.98
CA GLU A 990 -26.74 21.49 5.99
C GLU A 990 -26.98 22.74 6.86
N ILE A 991 -26.13 23.78 6.78
CA ILE A 991 -26.25 24.99 7.63
C ILE A 991 -27.53 25.78 7.26
N PRO A 992 -28.46 26.01 8.21
CA PRO A 992 -29.66 26.80 7.95
C PRO A 992 -29.33 28.25 7.57
N THR A 993 -29.99 28.78 6.54
CA THR A 993 -29.77 30.16 6.03
C THR A 993 -30.29 31.27 6.97
N ASN A 994 -30.79 30.93 8.15
CA ASN A 994 -31.35 31.85 9.13
C ASN A 994 -30.61 31.73 10.47
N PRO A 995 -29.90 32.78 10.97
CA PRO A 995 -29.01 32.65 12.12
C PRO A 995 -29.65 32.08 13.40
N SER A 996 -30.94 32.37 13.64
CA SER A 996 -31.66 31.88 14.83
C SER A 996 -31.99 30.38 14.79
N ALA A 997 -31.78 29.70 13.66
CA ALA A 997 -31.93 28.25 13.53
C ALA A 997 -30.60 27.50 13.71
N LEU A 998 -29.47 28.21 13.80
CA LEU A 998 -28.16 27.60 14.04
C LEU A 998 -28.07 27.07 15.48
N ASP A 999 -28.50 27.87 16.47
CA ASP A 999 -28.56 27.46 17.88
C ASP A 999 -29.46 26.23 18.08
N THR A 1000 -30.54 26.09 17.31
CA THR A 1000 -31.43 24.92 17.35
C THR A 1000 -30.82 23.69 16.66
N ALA A 1001 -30.14 23.90 15.52
CA ALA A 1001 -29.44 22.83 14.82
C ALA A 1001 -28.22 22.27 15.59
N ILE A 1002 -27.72 22.99 16.60
CA ILE A 1002 -26.68 22.50 17.51
C ILE A 1002 -27.27 21.49 18.53
N ASP A 1003 -28.50 21.72 19.02
CA ASP A 1003 -29.20 20.81 19.94
C ASP A 1003 -29.83 19.59 19.22
N ASP A 1004 -30.41 19.77 18.03
CA ASP A 1004 -31.10 18.70 17.29
C ASP A 1004 -30.17 17.78 16.45
N SER A 1005 -28.84 17.97 16.52
CA SER A 1005 -27.87 17.22 15.71
C SER A 1005 -27.35 15.94 16.39
N PRO A 1006 -27.15 14.81 15.67
CA PRO A 1006 -26.56 13.58 16.21
C PRO A 1006 -25.09 13.71 16.68
N VAL A 1007 -24.48 14.89 16.61
CA VAL A 1007 -23.09 15.18 17.00
C VAL A 1007 -22.89 15.27 18.54
N LEU A 1008 -23.97 15.12 19.31
CA LEU A 1008 -24.05 15.29 20.77
C LEU A 1008 -23.08 14.45 21.65
N ASP A 1009 -22.42 13.42 21.13
CA ASP A 1009 -21.36 12.70 21.86
C ASP A 1009 -20.09 13.56 22.09
N PHE A 1010 -19.80 14.53 21.21
CA PHE A 1010 -18.68 15.47 21.43
C PHE A 1010 -19.04 16.63 22.37
N LEU A 1011 -20.33 16.99 22.45
CA LEU A 1011 -20.85 18.05 23.34
C LEU A 1011 -20.88 17.62 24.82
N ASN A 1012 -20.94 16.32 25.11
CA ASN A 1012 -20.92 15.77 26.47
C ASN A 1012 -19.52 15.41 26.98
N MET A 1013 -18.47 15.66 26.20
CA MET A 1013 -17.09 15.61 26.72
C MET A 1013 -16.88 16.75 27.71
N PRO A 1014 -16.39 16.50 28.94
CA PRO A 1014 -16.14 17.56 29.91
C PRO A 1014 -15.11 18.57 29.36
N GLU A 1015 -15.23 19.84 29.74
CA GLU A 1015 -14.25 20.88 29.35
C GLU A 1015 -12.86 20.51 29.89
N ILE A 1016 -12.02 19.94 29.04
CA ILE A 1016 -10.64 19.62 29.36
C ILE A 1016 -9.84 20.93 29.30
N GLU A 1017 -9.35 21.40 30.45
CA GLU A 1017 -8.44 22.54 30.52
C GLU A 1017 -7.30 22.40 29.49
N SER A 1018 -7.11 23.45 28.70
CA SER A 1018 -6.18 23.48 27.58
C SER A 1018 -4.73 23.62 28.07
N PHE A 1019 -4.17 22.46 28.42
CA PHE A 1019 -2.81 22.21 28.92
C PHE A 1019 -2.59 22.56 30.42
N PRO A 1020 -1.75 21.80 31.16
CA PRO A 1020 -0.89 20.69 30.73
C PRO A 1020 -1.52 19.29 30.93
N ALA A 1021 -0.99 18.27 30.25
CA ALA A 1021 -1.48 16.89 30.42
C ALA A 1021 -1.03 16.23 31.73
N VAL A 1022 0.15 16.63 32.18
CA VAL A 1022 0.86 16.12 33.36
C VAL A 1022 0.98 17.28 34.34
N GLU A 1023 0.46 17.13 35.56
CA GLU A 1023 0.85 18.03 36.65
C GLU A 1023 2.36 18.00 36.81
N LEU A 1024 3.00 19.17 36.90
CA LEU A 1024 4.44 19.25 37.14
C LEU A 1024 4.85 18.81 38.56
N SER A 1025 3.90 18.34 39.38
CA SER A 1025 4.09 17.74 40.70
C SER A 1025 5.00 16.49 40.69
N ASP A 1026 5.08 15.78 39.57
CA ASP A 1026 6.04 14.68 39.31
C ASP A 1026 7.46 15.25 38.99
N HIS A 1027 7.96 16.06 39.92
CA HIS A 1027 8.85 17.24 39.78
C HIS A 1027 10.26 17.09 39.14
N SER A 1028 10.60 16.02 38.43
CA SER A 1028 11.95 15.84 37.84
C SER A 1028 11.99 15.42 36.37
N THR A 1029 11.22 14.41 35.97
CA THR A 1029 11.45 13.72 34.67
C THR A 1029 10.89 14.51 33.49
N GLY A 1030 9.69 15.10 33.63
CA GLY A 1030 9.11 15.99 32.61
C GLY A 1030 9.94 17.25 32.39
N GLU A 1031 10.37 17.88 33.49
CA GLU A 1031 11.20 19.09 33.47
C GLU A 1031 12.60 18.81 32.87
N THR A 1032 13.21 17.67 33.17
CA THR A 1032 14.47 17.23 32.54
C THR A 1032 14.29 16.99 31.03
N THR A 1033 13.15 16.45 30.62
CA THR A 1033 12.81 16.23 29.21
C THR A 1033 12.65 17.55 28.45
N LEU A 1034 11.91 18.52 29.02
CA LEU A 1034 11.76 19.87 28.45
C LEU A 1034 13.09 20.60 28.31
N ASN A 1035 13.90 20.63 29.36
CA ASN A 1035 15.24 21.24 29.33
C ASN A 1035 16.14 20.60 28.25
N SER A 1036 16.03 19.28 28.06
CA SER A 1036 16.80 18.54 27.04
C SER A 1036 16.30 18.80 25.62
N ALA A 1037 14.98 18.96 25.43
CA ALA A 1037 14.37 19.31 24.16
C ALA A 1037 14.69 20.76 23.72
N GLU A 1038 14.62 21.74 24.64
CA GLU A 1038 15.07 23.12 24.39
C GLU A 1038 16.57 23.17 24.06
N ARG A 1039 17.39 22.43 24.81
CA ARG A 1039 18.83 22.31 24.54
C ARG A 1039 19.11 21.70 23.17
N CYS A 1040 18.35 20.69 22.76
CA CYS A 1040 18.40 20.11 21.42
C CYS A 1040 18.10 21.18 20.36
N ALA A 1041 16.98 21.91 20.47
CA ALA A 1041 16.63 22.98 19.53
C ALA A 1041 17.73 24.05 19.45
N SER A 1042 18.26 24.49 20.59
CA SER A 1042 19.37 25.46 20.67
C SER A 1042 20.64 24.96 19.97
N ILE A 1043 20.98 23.67 20.11
CA ILE A 1043 22.10 23.04 19.41
C ILE A 1043 21.87 23.06 17.89
N VAL A 1044 20.70 22.65 17.38
CA VAL A 1044 20.44 22.65 15.93
C VAL A 1044 20.46 24.07 15.35
N ILE A 1045 19.86 25.05 16.03
CA ILE A 1045 19.88 26.45 15.61
C ILE A 1045 21.32 27.01 15.61
N SER A 1046 22.13 26.70 16.63
CA SER A 1046 23.53 27.10 16.73
C SER A 1046 24.41 26.47 15.66
N PHE A 1047 24.22 25.18 15.39
CA PHE A 1047 24.86 24.44 14.30
C PHE A 1047 24.54 25.07 12.94
N THR A 1048 23.25 25.24 12.63
CA THR A 1048 22.81 25.79 11.35
C THR A 1048 23.24 27.25 11.13
N ARG A 1049 23.35 28.04 12.21
CA ARG A 1049 23.92 29.40 12.15
C ARG A 1049 25.39 29.43 11.72
N ARG A 1050 26.15 28.39 12.05
CA ARG A 1050 27.60 28.30 11.79
C ARG A 1050 27.94 27.76 10.40
N LEU A 1051 26.96 27.29 9.64
CA LEU A 1051 27.15 26.80 8.27
C LEU A 1051 27.67 27.90 7.35
N THR A 1052 28.64 27.54 6.53
CA THR A 1052 29.28 28.38 5.51
C THR A 1052 28.92 27.91 4.10
N SER A 1053 29.24 28.70 3.08
CA SER A 1053 29.02 28.32 1.68
C SER A 1053 29.70 26.99 1.30
N SER A 1054 30.85 26.66 1.91
CA SER A 1054 31.52 25.38 1.75
C SER A 1054 30.72 24.21 2.36
N ASP A 1055 30.09 24.42 3.52
CA ASP A 1055 29.31 23.39 4.22
C ASP A 1055 28.05 22.98 3.44
N PHE A 1056 27.45 23.90 2.70
CA PHE A 1056 26.28 23.62 1.86
C PHE A 1056 26.54 22.52 0.82
N THR A 1057 27.80 22.36 0.35
CA THR A 1057 28.18 21.29 -0.59
C THR A 1057 28.04 19.88 0.00
N GLY A 1058 27.98 19.74 1.34
CA GLY A 1058 27.77 18.46 2.01
C GLY A 1058 26.33 17.96 2.01
N PHE A 1059 25.35 18.84 1.75
CA PHE A 1059 23.92 18.54 1.83
C PHE A 1059 23.36 17.94 0.52
N TRP A 1060 23.97 16.86 0.06
CA TRP A 1060 23.52 16.14 -1.14
C TRP A 1060 22.08 15.60 -1.03
N TYR A 1061 21.70 15.16 0.17
CA TYR A 1061 20.42 14.49 0.42
C TYR A 1061 19.24 15.46 0.35
N SER A 1062 18.50 15.45 -0.76
CA SER A 1062 17.33 16.30 -1.02
C SER A 1062 16.28 16.35 0.11
N TRP A 1063 16.10 15.27 0.88
CA TRP A 1063 15.20 15.23 2.04
C TRP A 1063 15.66 16.09 3.24
N SER A 1064 16.93 16.56 3.27
CA SER A 1064 17.42 17.51 4.29
C SER A 1064 16.58 18.79 4.36
N ARG A 1065 15.97 19.16 3.24
CA ARG A 1065 14.98 20.25 3.08
C ARG A 1065 13.77 20.09 4.01
N ILE A 1066 13.29 18.86 4.17
CA ILE A 1066 12.21 18.50 5.10
C ILE A 1066 12.75 18.49 6.55
N GLY A 1067 14.01 18.11 6.74
CA GLY A 1067 14.72 18.26 8.02
C GLY A 1067 14.70 19.70 8.53
N PHE A 1068 15.09 20.69 7.72
CA PHE A 1068 15.03 22.11 8.11
C PHE A 1068 13.61 22.58 8.46
N ALA A 1069 12.60 22.14 7.71
CA ALA A 1069 11.20 22.42 8.05
C ALA A 1069 10.74 21.71 9.33
N THR A 1070 11.32 20.56 9.67
CA THR A 1070 11.05 19.83 10.92
C THR A 1070 11.64 20.57 12.13
N VAL A 1071 12.77 21.27 11.98
CA VAL A 1071 13.29 22.19 13.00
C VAL A 1071 12.33 23.37 13.24
N SER A 1072 11.76 23.98 12.19
CA SER A 1072 10.74 25.02 12.34
C SER A 1072 9.52 24.52 13.13
N ASN A 1073 9.00 23.35 12.78
CA ASN A 1073 7.87 22.74 13.47
C ASN A 1073 8.17 22.40 14.94
N PHE A 1074 9.41 21.99 15.27
CA PHE A 1074 9.81 21.66 16.64
C PHE A 1074 10.04 22.90 17.52
N ALA A 1075 10.64 23.97 16.96
CA ALA A 1075 10.76 25.25 17.66
C ALA A 1075 9.38 25.85 17.97
N LEU A 1076 8.43 25.74 17.04
CA LEU A 1076 7.03 26.12 17.28
C LEU A 1076 6.34 25.23 18.33
N LEU A 1077 6.56 23.91 18.30
CA LEU A 1077 6.01 22.98 19.29
C LEU A 1077 6.39 23.37 20.72
N LEU A 1078 7.67 23.70 20.94
CA LEU A 1078 8.20 24.17 22.23
C LEU A 1078 7.61 25.51 22.71
N LEU A 1079 7.13 26.36 21.79
CA LEU A 1079 6.45 27.61 22.12
C LEU A 1079 4.95 27.39 22.40
N VAL A 1080 4.25 26.72 21.48
CA VAL A 1080 2.79 26.49 21.55
C VAL A 1080 2.40 25.63 22.75
N GLN A 1081 3.23 24.64 23.11
CA GLN A 1081 3.00 23.73 24.23
C GLN A 1081 3.77 24.11 25.50
N ALA A 1082 4.25 25.36 25.61
CA ALA A 1082 5.02 25.80 26.77
C ALA A 1082 4.14 25.80 28.05
N PRO A 1083 4.55 25.13 29.15
CA PRO A 1083 3.70 24.96 30.33
C PRO A 1083 3.62 26.20 31.25
N ASN A 1084 4.41 27.24 31.02
CA ASN A 1084 4.38 28.50 31.76
C ASN A 1084 5.03 29.65 30.97
N ALA A 1085 4.89 30.89 31.45
CA ALA A 1085 5.41 32.09 30.79
C ALA A 1085 6.95 32.08 30.56
N GLU A 1086 7.73 31.54 31.51
CA GLU A 1086 9.20 31.48 31.37
C GLU A 1086 9.62 30.53 30.22
N ARG A 1087 8.98 29.36 30.16
CA ARG A 1087 9.12 28.39 29.05
C ARG A 1087 8.62 28.97 27.74
N ALA A 1088 7.52 29.73 27.74
CA ALA A 1088 7.01 30.41 26.55
C ALA A 1088 8.01 31.45 26.03
N ALA A 1089 8.64 32.23 26.92
CA ALA A 1089 9.67 33.20 26.56
C ALA A 1089 10.91 32.52 25.95
N LYS A 1090 11.34 31.37 26.50
CA LYS A 1090 12.42 30.53 25.94
C LYS A 1090 12.05 29.96 24.56
N GLY A 1091 10.84 29.40 24.41
CA GLY A 1091 10.31 28.90 23.13
C GLY A 1091 10.25 30.01 22.07
N LYS A 1092 9.76 31.20 22.44
CA LYS A 1092 9.74 32.37 21.57
C LYS A 1092 11.14 32.81 21.17
N GLN A 1093 12.09 32.85 22.10
CA GLN A 1093 13.50 33.14 21.78
C GLN A 1093 14.10 32.11 20.82
N LEU A 1094 13.78 30.82 20.94
CA LEU A 1094 14.21 29.79 20.00
C LEU A 1094 13.61 30.02 18.60
N VAL A 1095 12.32 30.34 18.49
CA VAL A 1095 11.66 30.69 17.22
C VAL A 1095 12.27 31.95 16.59
N ASP A 1096 12.41 33.05 17.34
CA ASP A 1096 13.03 34.31 16.90
C ASP A 1096 14.51 34.10 16.47
N SER A 1097 15.22 33.18 17.15
CA SER A 1097 16.61 32.80 16.88
C SER A 1097 16.73 31.93 15.62
N TRP A 1098 15.78 31.04 15.38
CA TRP A 1098 15.68 30.17 14.20
C TRP A 1098 15.26 30.93 12.95
N LEU A 1099 14.23 31.78 13.05
CA LEU A 1099 13.74 32.60 11.95
C LEU A 1099 14.82 33.56 11.41
N ARG A 1100 15.65 34.13 12.30
CA ARG A 1100 16.82 34.92 11.89
C ARG A 1100 17.87 34.09 11.15
N VAL A 1101 18.18 32.88 11.62
CA VAL A 1101 19.12 31.97 10.93
C VAL A 1101 18.61 31.61 9.54
N LEU A 1102 17.33 31.24 9.43
CA LEU A 1102 16.69 30.93 8.14
C LEU A 1102 16.73 32.13 7.18
N ARG A 1103 16.28 33.33 7.60
CA ARG A 1103 16.26 34.53 6.75
C ARG A 1103 17.64 34.98 6.25
N CYS A 1104 18.71 34.69 7.00
CA CYS A 1104 20.08 34.93 6.55
C CYS A 1104 20.57 33.83 5.60
N GLN A 1105 20.44 32.56 5.98
CA GLN A 1105 21.07 31.44 5.26
C GLN A 1105 20.30 31.01 4.00
N SER A 1106 18.97 31.14 3.97
CA SER A 1106 18.15 30.69 2.83
C SER A 1106 18.31 31.52 1.56
N GLN A 1107 18.99 32.66 1.63
CA GLN A 1107 19.38 33.46 0.47
C GLN A 1107 20.51 32.79 -0.29
N SER A 1108 21.49 32.23 0.43
CA SER A 1108 22.63 31.48 -0.12
C SER A 1108 22.34 30.01 -0.35
N PHE A 1109 21.30 29.45 0.30
CA PHE A 1109 21.04 28.01 0.31
C PHE A 1109 19.54 27.65 0.23
N PRO A 1110 19.01 27.35 -0.97
CA PRO A 1110 17.57 27.13 -1.19
C PRO A 1110 16.92 26.01 -0.36
N MET A 1111 17.68 25.01 0.13
CA MET A 1111 17.11 23.91 0.94
C MET A 1111 16.50 24.36 2.27
N MET A 1112 16.83 25.57 2.75
CA MET A 1112 16.19 26.17 3.93
C MET A 1112 14.86 26.87 3.61
N LYS A 1113 14.53 27.14 2.34
CA LYS A 1113 13.35 27.94 1.96
C LYS A 1113 12.03 27.32 2.44
N LEU A 1114 11.82 26.01 2.33
CA LEU A 1114 10.63 25.33 2.89
C LEU A 1114 10.45 25.58 4.40
N GLY A 1115 11.54 25.58 5.16
CA GLY A 1115 11.52 25.83 6.61
C GLY A 1115 11.24 27.30 6.95
N LEU A 1116 11.68 28.23 6.09
CA LEU A 1116 11.37 29.65 6.19
C LEU A 1116 9.91 29.95 5.80
N THR A 1117 9.47 29.56 4.61
CA THR A 1117 8.13 29.83 4.09
C THR A 1117 7.03 29.33 5.02
N ARG A 1118 7.19 28.13 5.60
CA ARG A 1118 6.24 27.60 6.60
C ARG A 1118 6.21 28.44 7.88
N LEU A 1119 7.36 28.87 8.37
CA LEU A 1119 7.47 29.65 9.60
C LEU A 1119 6.96 31.09 9.41
N ASP A 1120 7.32 31.74 8.31
CA ASP A 1120 6.86 33.09 7.96
C ASP A 1120 5.36 33.14 7.66
N ALA A 1121 4.77 32.11 7.04
CA ALA A 1121 3.32 32.04 6.84
C ALA A 1121 2.55 32.06 8.16
N MET A 1122 3.01 31.29 9.17
CA MET A 1122 2.41 31.23 10.50
C MET A 1122 2.59 32.54 11.28
N HIS A 1123 3.70 33.27 11.07
CA HIS A 1123 3.89 34.61 11.64
C HIS A 1123 3.07 35.69 10.92
N TRP A 1124 2.81 35.53 9.63
CA TRP A 1124 2.03 36.49 8.83
C TRP A 1124 0.52 36.43 9.12
N VAL A 1125 -0.03 35.22 9.28
CA VAL A 1125 -1.39 35.02 9.82
C VAL A 1125 -1.44 35.36 11.31
N GLY A 1126 -0.35 35.08 12.03
CA GLY A 1126 -0.19 35.29 13.46
C GLY A 1126 -0.47 34.02 14.26
N LEU A 1127 0.37 33.73 15.26
CA LEU A 1127 0.33 32.45 15.97
C LEU A 1127 -1.01 32.21 16.68
N GLY A 1128 -1.61 33.24 17.29
CA GLY A 1128 -2.93 33.14 17.94
C GLY A 1128 -4.14 33.03 16.99
N GLN A 1129 -3.95 33.23 15.68
CA GLN A 1129 -4.95 32.90 14.65
C GLN A 1129 -4.68 31.52 14.01
N THR A 1130 -3.46 30.99 14.18
CA THR A 1130 -3.00 29.73 13.59
C THR A 1130 -3.13 28.54 14.55
N PHE A 1131 -3.02 28.79 15.86
CA PHE A 1131 -3.00 27.79 16.93
C PHE A 1131 -3.83 28.27 18.12
N VAL A 1132 -4.46 27.33 18.82
CA VAL A 1132 -5.02 27.59 20.17
C VAL A 1132 -3.83 27.71 21.14
N LEU A 1133 -3.60 28.92 21.66
CA LEU A 1133 -2.47 29.22 22.56
C LEU A 1133 -2.96 29.37 24.01
N PRO A 1134 -2.24 28.83 25.02
CA PRO A 1134 -2.48 29.14 26.44
C PRO A 1134 -2.36 30.65 26.71
N GLN A 1135 -3.08 31.17 27.70
CA GLN A 1135 -3.08 32.60 28.04
C GLN A 1135 -1.65 33.14 28.28
N HIS A 1136 -0.82 32.46 29.07
CA HIS A 1136 0.57 32.89 29.32
C HIS A 1136 1.47 32.85 28.06
N VAL A 1137 1.11 32.08 27.03
CA VAL A 1137 1.80 32.12 25.72
C VAL A 1137 1.31 33.31 24.90
N GLN A 1138 0.01 33.63 24.95
CA GLN A 1138 -0.56 34.82 24.32
C GLN A 1138 0.03 36.11 24.93
N GLU A 1139 0.13 36.19 26.26
CA GLU A 1139 0.72 37.32 26.99
C GLU A 1139 2.18 37.56 26.56
N VAL A 1140 3.03 36.53 26.64
CA VAL A 1140 4.44 36.59 26.22
C VAL A 1140 4.61 36.94 24.74
N TYR A 1141 3.64 36.61 23.89
CA TYR A 1141 3.62 37.02 22.48
C TYR A 1141 3.19 38.48 22.31
N HIS A 1142 2.14 38.91 23.01
CA HIS A 1142 1.54 40.25 22.90
C HIS A 1142 2.37 41.37 23.57
N GLU A 1143 2.96 41.14 24.75
CA GLU A 1143 3.85 42.13 25.38
C GLU A 1143 4.99 42.56 24.44
N TYR A 1144 5.54 41.58 23.70
CA TYR A 1144 6.60 41.80 22.71
C TYR A 1144 6.12 42.54 21.45
N GLU A 1145 4.86 42.34 21.04
CA GLU A 1145 4.27 43.14 19.96
C GLU A 1145 4.03 44.58 20.38
N VAL A 1146 3.51 44.83 21.59
CA VAL A 1146 3.28 46.19 22.11
C VAL A 1146 4.61 46.94 22.22
N GLY A 1147 5.67 46.27 22.71
CA GLY A 1147 7.03 46.83 22.74
C GLY A 1147 7.57 47.24 21.37
N ASN A 1148 7.31 46.47 20.31
CA ASN A 1148 7.74 46.80 18.94
C ASN A 1148 6.81 47.75 18.19
N ARG A 1149 5.50 47.80 18.47
CA ARG A 1149 4.52 48.65 17.77
C ARG A 1149 4.77 50.16 17.96
N VAL A 1150 5.57 50.56 18.95
CA VAL A 1150 6.08 51.94 19.11
C VAL A 1150 7.05 52.33 17.97
N GLY A 1151 7.73 51.35 17.34
CA GLY A 1151 8.70 51.54 16.26
C GLY A 1151 8.14 51.30 14.85
N HIS A 1152 7.54 52.33 14.24
CA HIS A 1152 7.22 52.42 12.80
C HIS A 1152 6.32 51.31 12.18
N ARG A 1153 4.98 51.50 12.15
CA ARG A 1153 4.15 51.20 10.92
C ARG A 1153 2.70 51.71 10.92
N HIS A 1154 2.06 51.95 12.06
CA HIS A 1154 0.64 52.36 12.13
C HIS A 1154 0.34 53.84 11.77
N ARG A 1155 0.63 54.26 10.52
CA ARG A 1155 0.05 55.49 9.93
C ARG A 1155 -0.35 55.42 8.45
N CYS A 1156 0.16 54.47 7.66
CA CYS A 1156 -0.20 54.38 6.22
C CYS A 1156 -1.40 53.45 5.92
N TRP A 1157 -1.64 52.42 6.74
CA TRP A 1157 -2.63 51.38 6.40
C TRP A 1157 -4.09 51.79 6.70
N ASP A 1158 -4.33 52.59 7.74
CA ASP A 1158 -5.66 53.11 8.11
C ASP A 1158 -6.33 53.95 7.01
N GLN A 1159 -5.54 54.64 6.18
CA GLN A 1159 -6.08 55.37 5.02
C GLN A 1159 -6.37 54.45 3.83
N PHE A 1160 -5.69 53.31 3.70
CA PHE A 1160 -5.94 52.34 2.63
C PHE A 1160 -7.21 51.52 2.92
N TYR A 1161 -7.36 51.05 4.17
CA TYR A 1161 -8.51 50.25 4.60
C TYR A 1161 -9.86 50.98 4.43
N LYS A 1162 -9.87 52.31 4.59
CA LYS A 1162 -11.06 53.16 4.43
C LYS A 1162 -11.47 53.43 2.97
N VAL A 1163 -10.63 53.08 1.99
CA VAL A 1163 -10.91 53.27 0.56
C VAL A 1163 -11.44 51.98 -0.07
N VAL A 1164 -10.85 50.82 0.23
CA VAL A 1164 -11.17 49.55 -0.43
C VAL A 1164 -12.57 49.02 -0.09
N ILE A 1165 -13.03 49.21 1.16
CA ILE A 1165 -14.28 48.60 1.67
C ILE A 1165 -15.56 49.27 1.14
N LYS A 1166 -15.47 50.31 0.29
CA LYS A 1166 -16.63 51.01 -0.32
C LYS A 1166 -16.89 50.72 -1.80
N MET A 1167 -16.20 49.77 -2.42
CA MET A 1167 -16.47 49.37 -3.81
C MET A 1167 -17.68 48.44 -4.06
N PRO A 1168 -18.16 47.56 -3.14
CA PRO A 1168 -19.25 46.64 -3.44
C PRO A 1168 -20.57 47.32 -3.86
N ASP A 1169 -21.00 48.35 -3.12
CA ASP A 1169 -22.31 49.00 -3.30
C ASP A 1169 -22.45 49.65 -4.70
N PHE A 1170 -21.35 50.19 -5.24
CA PHE A 1170 -21.35 50.92 -6.51
C PHE A 1170 -21.46 49.97 -7.73
N LEU A 1171 -20.91 48.75 -7.63
CA LEU A 1171 -20.98 47.76 -8.72
C LEU A 1171 -22.39 47.15 -8.83
N ILE A 1172 -23.04 46.92 -7.69
CA ILE A 1172 -24.38 46.30 -7.62
C ILE A 1172 -25.46 47.20 -8.24
N ASP A 1173 -25.33 48.53 -8.13
CA ASP A 1173 -26.31 49.47 -8.72
C ASP A 1173 -26.12 49.66 -10.24
N LEU A 1174 -24.93 49.33 -10.77
CA LEU A 1174 -24.63 49.36 -12.19
C LEU A 1174 -25.24 48.15 -12.93
N LEU A 1175 -25.06 46.95 -12.37
CA LEU A 1175 -25.49 45.69 -12.98
C LEU A 1175 -27.02 45.55 -13.09
N LYS A 1176 -27.79 46.25 -12.27
CA LYS A 1176 -29.27 46.22 -12.31
C LYS A 1176 -29.91 46.95 -13.50
N ARG A 1177 -29.14 47.66 -14.33
CA ARG A 1177 -29.70 48.64 -15.30
C ARG A 1177 -29.81 48.18 -16.77
N ASN A 1178 -29.17 47.08 -17.18
CA ASN A 1178 -29.17 46.63 -18.58
C ASN A 1178 -29.79 45.22 -18.75
N LYS A 1179 -30.55 45.02 -19.83
CA LYS A 1179 -31.30 43.78 -20.13
C LYS A 1179 -30.83 43.10 -21.43
N ALA A 1180 -30.47 41.82 -21.34
CA ALA A 1180 -30.58 40.78 -22.40
C ALA A 1180 -29.85 41.04 -23.75
N PRO A 1181 -29.85 40.11 -24.75
CA PRO A 1181 -30.29 38.71 -24.74
C PRO A 1181 -29.16 37.71 -25.12
N GLU A 1182 -29.52 36.59 -25.77
CA GLU A 1182 -28.74 35.34 -25.94
C GLU A 1182 -28.15 35.16 -27.39
N PRO A 1183 -27.62 34.00 -27.87
CA PRO A 1183 -26.22 33.92 -28.28
C PRO A 1183 -25.93 33.51 -29.75
N LYS A 1184 -24.68 33.70 -30.22
CA LYS A 1184 -24.09 32.99 -31.39
C LYS A 1184 -22.58 32.76 -31.25
N GLN A 1185 -22.10 31.71 -31.92
CA GLN A 1185 -20.71 31.25 -32.11
C GLN A 1185 -20.38 31.23 -33.63
N PRO A 1186 -19.13 30.97 -34.08
CA PRO A 1186 -17.80 31.25 -33.49
C PRO A 1186 -16.80 31.85 -34.54
N LEU A 1187 -15.49 31.79 -34.24
CA LEU A 1187 -14.29 32.03 -35.09
C LEU A 1187 -13.76 33.47 -35.27
N ASP A 1188 -12.46 33.52 -35.56
CA ASP A 1188 -11.62 34.63 -36.07
C ASP A 1188 -11.48 35.92 -35.25
N ALA A 1189 -10.93 35.80 -34.03
CA ALA A 1189 -10.35 36.94 -33.29
C ALA A 1189 -9.25 36.53 -32.28
N LEU A 1190 -8.20 35.82 -32.71
CA LEU A 1190 -7.07 35.41 -31.83
C LEU A 1190 -5.75 36.15 -32.15
N GLN A 1191 -5.86 37.44 -32.45
CA GLN A 1191 -4.70 38.28 -32.77
C GLN A 1191 -4.89 39.77 -32.44
N ASP A 1192 -5.39 40.10 -31.23
CA ASP A 1192 -5.09 41.37 -30.55
C ASP A 1192 -5.58 41.40 -29.08
N SER A 1193 -4.69 41.09 -28.13
CA SER A 1193 -4.94 41.29 -26.69
C SER A 1193 -3.66 41.59 -25.89
N ALA A 1194 -2.71 42.29 -26.50
CA ALA A 1194 -1.41 42.63 -25.91
C ALA A 1194 -1.32 44.12 -25.47
N SER A 1195 -2.42 44.68 -24.95
CA SER A 1195 -2.57 46.13 -24.74
C SER A 1195 -3.30 46.57 -23.44
N GLU A 1196 -3.22 45.81 -22.34
CA GLU A 1196 -3.83 46.25 -21.06
C GLU A 1196 -3.01 45.96 -19.77
N MET A 1197 -1.67 45.93 -19.87
CA MET A 1197 -0.77 45.86 -18.69
C MET A 1197 0.21 47.04 -18.57
N THR A 1198 -0.15 48.22 -19.08
CA THR A 1198 0.78 49.37 -19.26
C THR A 1198 0.39 50.64 -18.50
N LEU A 1199 -0.26 50.50 -17.33
CA LEU A 1199 -0.80 51.65 -16.56
C LEU A 1199 -0.31 51.82 -15.10
N ILE A 1200 0.61 50.97 -14.59
CA ILE A 1200 1.05 51.02 -13.17
C ILE A 1200 2.50 51.58 -12.99
N GLU A 1201 3.23 51.93 -14.06
CA GLU A 1201 4.62 52.43 -13.95
C GLU A 1201 4.81 53.97 -13.93
N LYS A 1202 3.80 54.79 -14.23
CA LYS A 1202 3.98 56.25 -14.45
C LYS A 1202 3.87 57.16 -13.20
N ALA A 1203 4.08 56.61 -11.99
CA ALA A 1203 3.87 57.33 -10.72
C ALA A 1203 5.13 57.49 -9.83
N LYS A 1204 6.30 57.81 -10.41
CA LYS A 1204 7.53 58.14 -9.65
C LYS A 1204 8.27 59.38 -10.19
N ALA A 1205 7.99 60.56 -9.64
CA ALA A 1205 8.99 61.62 -9.30
C ALA A 1205 8.35 63.00 -8.97
N ARG A 1206 8.54 63.49 -7.74
CA ARG A 1206 9.10 64.84 -7.41
C ARG A 1206 9.27 65.02 -5.88
N PRO A 1207 10.14 65.94 -5.41
CA PRO A 1207 10.64 65.94 -4.02
C PRO A 1207 10.06 67.06 -3.12
N CYS A 1208 10.32 66.95 -1.81
CA CYS A 1208 10.16 68.05 -0.84
C CYS A 1208 11.44 68.22 0.03
N HIS A 1209 11.55 69.39 0.68
CA HIS A 1209 12.82 69.93 1.18
C HIS A 1209 13.29 69.40 2.54
N VAL A 1210 14.61 69.46 2.75
CA VAL A 1210 15.28 69.38 4.05
C VAL A 1210 15.31 70.77 4.71
N GLN A 1211 15.07 70.83 6.02
CA GLN A 1211 15.32 72.03 6.83
C GLN A 1211 16.24 71.67 8.02
N LYS A 1212 17.23 72.51 8.32
CA LYS A 1212 18.26 72.28 9.36
C LYS A 1212 18.21 73.35 10.46
N ASN A 1213 18.31 72.92 11.72
CA ASN A 1213 19.03 73.58 12.83
C ASN A 1213 19.15 72.54 13.97
N LYS A 1214 20.28 72.29 14.66
CA LYS A 1214 21.36 73.11 15.28
C LYS A 1214 21.08 73.51 16.74
N ASN A 1215 21.60 72.72 17.69
CA ASN A 1215 22.53 73.07 18.81
C ASN A 1215 22.66 71.80 19.72
N ARG A 1216 23.82 71.29 20.21
CA ARG A 1216 24.95 71.84 21.03
C ARG A 1216 24.48 72.31 22.42
N THR A 1217 25.07 71.98 23.58
CA THR A 1217 26.40 71.48 24.06
C THR A 1217 26.25 70.71 25.42
N THR A 1218 27.16 69.93 26.05
CA THR A 1218 28.49 69.25 25.81
C THR A 1218 28.89 68.36 27.03
N ASN A 1219 29.81 67.39 26.86
CA ASN A 1219 30.66 66.72 27.90
C ASN A 1219 29.96 65.71 28.85
N THR A 1220 30.59 64.67 29.43
CA THR A 1220 32.02 64.22 29.46
C THR A 1220 32.15 62.67 29.51
N HIS A 1221 33.38 62.12 29.43
CA HIS A 1221 33.74 60.68 29.47
C HIS A 1221 33.33 59.95 30.78
N PHE A 1222 33.29 58.60 30.92
CA PHE A 1222 34.08 57.51 30.28
C PHE A 1222 33.33 56.16 30.23
N ASN A 1223 33.57 55.32 29.20
CA ASN A 1223 33.25 53.87 29.02
C ASN A 1223 31.83 53.34 29.39
N PRO A 1224 31.15 52.64 28.48
CA PRO A 1224 31.34 51.18 28.41
C PRO A 1224 31.24 50.61 26.96
N ALA A 1225 30.90 49.31 26.84
CA ALA A 1225 30.62 48.62 25.59
C ALA A 1225 29.19 48.91 25.05
N ASP A 1226 28.81 48.15 24.01
CA ASP A 1226 27.53 48.06 23.29
C ASP A 1226 27.24 48.99 22.08
N LEU A 1227 26.67 48.32 21.07
CA LEU A 1227 25.72 48.77 20.04
C LEU A 1227 26.13 49.67 18.84
N CYS A 1228 25.41 49.40 17.74
CA CYS A 1228 25.13 50.23 16.57
C CYS A 1228 26.28 50.58 15.60
N PHE A 1229 26.35 49.80 14.51
CA PHE A 1229 26.42 50.38 13.16
C PHE A 1229 25.27 49.84 12.29
N GLY A 1230 24.64 50.73 11.52
CA GLY A 1230 23.66 50.37 10.49
C GLY A 1230 23.92 51.17 9.21
N SER A 1231 23.04 51.01 8.22
CA SER A 1231 23.03 51.76 6.94
C SER A 1231 24.15 51.47 5.92
N CYS A 1232 24.12 50.29 5.32
CA CYS A 1232 24.40 50.00 3.90
C CYS A 1232 23.97 48.55 3.61
N CYS A 1233 23.34 48.15 2.49
CA CYS A 1233 22.76 48.86 1.33
C CYS A 1233 21.24 48.52 1.25
N ARG A 1234 20.35 49.00 0.36
CA ARG A 1234 20.44 49.60 -0.99
C ARG A 1234 20.94 48.67 -2.11
N ASN A 1235 20.20 47.62 -2.41
CA ASN A 1235 19.25 47.64 -3.55
C ASN A 1235 18.05 46.75 -3.24
#